data_AF-A0A8W8M9R2-F1
#
_entry.id   AF-A0A8W8M9R2-F1
#
_cell.length_a   1.000
_cell.length_b   1.000
_cell.length_c   1.000
_cell.angle_alpha   90.00
_cell.angle_beta   90.00
_cell.angle_gamma   90.00
#
_symmetry.space_group_name_H-M   'P 1'
#
loop_
_entity.id
_entity.type
_entity.pdbx_description
1 polymer ?
#
loop_
_entity_poly.entity_id
_entity_poly.type
_entity_poly.pdbx_seq_one_letter_code
_entity_poly.pdbx_strand_id
1 'polypeptide(L)'
;MAEGDGTDNLKKWEELAAKGDEKSQVLLGEYYLKLADSGTDEDRQRYGKIGVSWLIEASKQGDDKADELLKKCLQTKTGVDDSNREVIDWCLETSDVEKKIRRAARNMFQAINGTHREVLSRAEYIESVKKLAGGDKLEEKLLLAAGKKIGDRINETEFVKVLSKKIQGQITLSPEESSEMSVEYKHAGLYEKVTKYPKETVVAVYETSMEYVSREGLDFVMRMIPSNQIYLLSVFFLYSFISAALVFQVAPLVIFYLSLAVMGVTTLQMFYKKQKLNEASKLADVLKTYNVGVDVEQTKSQFSWNSLTPYLVFFGALPLLVVSFSLSNKSYIPCSEICILCGVLSGICFVALSDSHDLLTLLSLFCNFLSALPTFFHHFPQFPVVTRLLHLVTDAIITIPCGAGFKIHLGIPSLAFLLIPLIFVVMAAQKSWKGVYRVLVPHLVCYFWFNLMLSFFPFSTWKGLIRGTLGYLFLPFLIPLTLLLLCGGIIYGAYCLLKTQIFGKLFITLIFASVPLLMTQTKLLIGKKLDSKIQPVKVAIMVVFGVLAIFPLIFIRLPSANNPKPFDLTFPEYLEFCGNNELSKRLKCLHLQGLKVTWNGAYTETSIKSVTNNIEPLLGAFPAFMANEIRCLYGQKFGNCNDTEKTESERKLCSMMDAVGHECHLRNLDTYTFEVTVAMDAGYVWVKLDAGHSFLNTLTALREGDRVEFTGTLVKDLGTKQPQLTLRQITCTNRQLDVMARMEEESVEEIVMRELNSAITVTFNFFWYPFVEYAPE
;
A
#
# COMPACT_ATOMS: atom_id res chain seq x y z
N MET A 1 65.05 43.12 11.50
CA MET A 1 64.87 44.57 11.32
C MET A 1 63.51 44.81 10.63
N ALA A 2 62.44 44.79 11.44
CA ALA A 2 61.09 45.32 11.21
C ALA A 2 60.22 44.92 12.43
N GLU A 3 60.68 45.26 13.65
CA GLU A 3 60.05 44.84 14.92
C GLU A 3 59.01 45.87 15.45
N GLY A 4 58.67 46.89 14.67
CA GLY A 4 57.79 47.99 15.10
C GLY A 4 56.31 47.85 14.74
N ASP A 5 55.93 47.02 13.76
CA ASP A 5 54.56 46.94 13.22
C ASP A 5 53.82 45.64 13.66
N GLY A 6 54.54 44.66 14.20
CA GLY A 6 53.96 43.38 14.63
C GLY A 6 53.27 43.40 15.99
N THR A 7 53.74 44.24 16.92
CA THR A 7 53.26 44.27 18.31
C THR A 7 51.98 45.10 18.49
N ASP A 8 51.79 46.14 17.70
CA ASP A 8 50.57 46.97 17.73
C ASP A 8 49.38 46.24 17.09
N ASN A 9 49.64 45.50 16.00
CA ASN A 9 48.67 44.61 15.38
C ASN A 9 48.32 43.41 16.26
N LEU A 10 49.27 42.87 17.03
CA LEU A 10 49.02 41.76 17.95
C LEU A 10 48.04 42.16 19.07
N LYS A 11 48.29 43.27 19.76
CA LYS A 11 47.38 43.76 20.82
C LYS A 11 45.99 44.04 20.28
N LYS A 12 45.90 44.59 19.08
CA LYS A 12 44.64 44.81 18.39
C LYS A 12 43.91 43.50 18.08
N TRP A 13 44.62 42.46 17.62
CA TRP A 13 44.02 41.14 17.42
C TRP A 13 43.59 40.50 18.73
N GLU A 14 44.38 40.61 19.81
CA GLU A 14 44.02 40.11 21.15
C GLU A 14 42.75 40.78 21.67
N GLU A 15 42.63 42.11 21.55
CA GLU A 15 41.43 42.84 21.96
C GLU A 15 40.20 42.46 21.14
N LEU A 16 40.34 42.30 19.82
CA LEU A 16 39.24 41.94 18.93
C LEU A 16 38.84 40.46 19.08
N ALA A 17 39.81 39.56 19.23
CA ALA A 17 39.57 38.14 19.46
C ALA A 17 38.92 37.89 20.82
N ALA A 18 39.32 38.64 21.87
CA ALA A 18 38.67 38.62 23.18
C ALA A 18 37.22 39.14 23.12
N LYS A 19 36.92 40.05 22.20
CA LYS A 19 35.54 40.49 21.90
C LYS A 19 34.77 39.51 21.00
N GLY A 20 35.38 38.40 20.59
CA GLY A 20 34.75 37.36 19.80
C GLY A 20 34.84 37.53 18.28
N ASP A 21 35.74 38.40 17.78
CA ASP A 21 35.96 38.56 16.34
C ASP A 21 36.62 37.32 15.73
N GLU A 22 35.87 36.63 14.86
CA GLU A 22 36.25 35.38 14.19
C GLU A 22 37.61 35.52 13.47
N LYS A 23 37.79 36.58 12.68
CA LYS A 23 39.01 36.78 11.88
C LYS A 23 40.24 36.99 12.76
N SER A 24 40.10 37.78 13.83
CA SER A 24 41.20 38.01 14.78
C SER A 24 41.58 36.75 15.55
N GLN A 25 40.62 35.88 15.88
CA GLN A 25 40.89 34.58 16.52
C GLN A 25 41.70 33.65 15.60
N VAL A 26 41.38 33.60 14.30
CA VAL A 26 42.15 32.81 13.32
C VAL A 26 43.57 33.38 13.16
N LEU A 27 43.71 34.70 13.06
CA LEU A 27 45.01 35.37 12.91
C LEU A 27 45.91 35.14 14.14
N LEU A 28 45.36 35.19 15.35
CA LEU A 28 46.09 34.82 16.57
C LEU A 28 46.47 33.34 16.58
N GLY A 29 45.53 32.47 16.20
CA GLY A 29 45.78 31.03 16.06
C GLY A 29 46.97 30.75 15.14
N GLU A 30 46.97 31.34 13.94
CA GLU A 30 48.08 31.23 12.99
C GLU A 30 49.39 31.81 13.51
N TYR A 31 49.34 32.95 14.20
CA TYR A 31 50.52 33.58 14.77
C TYR A 31 51.19 32.68 15.81
N TYR A 32 50.42 32.14 16.76
CA TYR A 32 50.95 31.24 17.78
C TYR A 32 51.39 29.88 17.21
N LEU A 33 50.72 29.36 16.18
CA LEU A 33 51.20 28.16 15.50
C LEU A 33 52.53 28.38 14.77
N LYS A 34 52.74 29.55 14.15
CA LYS A 34 54.04 29.91 13.55
C LYS A 34 55.15 30.01 14.59
N LEU A 35 54.85 30.61 15.75
CA LEU A 35 55.79 30.64 16.88
C LEU A 35 56.11 29.23 17.38
N ALA A 36 55.10 28.35 17.48
CA ALA A 36 55.26 26.95 17.85
C ALA A 36 56.14 26.16 16.86
N ASP A 37 56.03 26.44 15.56
CA ASP A 37 56.84 25.79 14.52
C ASP A 37 58.31 26.29 14.49
N SER A 38 58.58 27.47 15.07
CA SER A 38 59.91 28.10 15.10
C SER A 38 60.67 27.97 16.43
N GLY A 39 60.01 27.49 17.48
CA GLY A 39 60.54 27.42 18.85
C GLY A 39 61.14 26.07 19.24
N THR A 40 61.51 25.92 20.52
CA THR A 40 61.93 24.64 21.11
C THR A 40 60.75 23.66 21.26
N ASP A 41 60.98 22.38 21.55
CA ASP A 41 59.88 21.41 21.77
C ASP A 41 58.91 21.85 22.89
N GLU A 42 59.40 22.56 23.92
CA GLU A 42 58.58 23.14 24.97
C GLU A 42 57.72 24.32 24.46
N ASP A 43 58.29 25.19 23.64
CA ASP A 43 57.57 26.30 23.00
C ASP A 43 56.51 25.77 22.02
N ARG A 44 56.81 24.68 21.33
CA ARG A 44 55.90 24.03 20.37
C ARG A 44 54.63 23.54 21.04
N GLN A 45 54.72 22.98 22.25
CA GLN A 45 53.55 22.58 23.02
C GLN A 45 52.85 23.77 23.66
N ARG A 46 53.59 24.74 24.20
CA ARG A 46 53.02 25.91 24.88
C ARG A 46 52.28 26.83 23.92
N TYR A 47 52.93 27.31 22.85
CA TYR A 47 52.30 28.16 21.84
C TYR A 47 51.34 27.35 20.96
N GLY A 48 51.62 26.06 20.74
CA GLY A 48 50.69 25.17 20.06
C GLY A 48 49.34 25.11 20.78
N LYS A 49 49.33 24.95 22.11
CA LYS A 49 48.09 24.89 22.89
C LYS A 49 47.30 26.20 22.86
N ILE A 50 48.00 27.34 22.92
CA ILE A 50 47.38 28.68 22.82
C ILE A 50 46.79 28.87 21.42
N GLY A 51 47.55 28.56 20.37
CA GLY A 51 47.09 28.64 18.99
C GLY A 51 45.87 27.76 18.74
N VAL A 52 45.91 26.50 19.18
CA VAL A 52 44.78 25.57 19.09
C VAL A 52 43.56 26.09 19.86
N SER A 53 43.74 26.71 21.04
CA SER A 53 42.61 27.26 21.80
C SER A 53 41.86 28.37 21.05
N TRP A 54 42.59 29.28 20.38
CA TRP A 54 41.97 30.32 19.55
C TRP A 54 41.33 29.77 18.29
N LEU A 55 41.95 28.77 17.66
CA LEU A 55 41.38 28.08 16.50
C LEU A 55 40.13 27.28 16.86
N ILE A 56 40.04 26.69 18.05
CA ILE A 56 38.82 26.05 18.55
C ILE A 56 37.69 27.08 18.67
N GLU A 57 37.96 28.26 19.22
CA GLU A 57 36.94 29.31 19.33
C GLU A 57 36.51 29.82 17.96
N ALA A 58 37.43 30.05 17.02
CA ALA A 58 37.08 30.43 15.65
C ALA A 58 36.29 29.32 14.93
N SER A 59 36.72 28.07 15.08
CA SER A 59 36.04 26.91 14.51
C SER A 59 34.61 26.76 15.04
N LYS A 60 34.37 26.97 16.34
CA LYS A 60 33.01 27.00 16.93
C LYS A 60 32.10 28.07 16.32
N GLN A 61 32.66 29.09 15.67
CA GLN A 61 31.91 30.12 14.94
C GLN A 61 31.55 29.70 13.50
N GLY A 62 32.20 28.65 12.99
CA GLY A 62 32.03 28.14 11.63
C GLY A 62 32.99 28.77 10.62
N ASP A 63 34.24 29.02 11.04
CA ASP A 63 35.34 29.48 10.17
C ASP A 63 36.07 28.29 9.52
N ASP A 64 36.01 28.21 8.19
CA ASP A 64 36.60 27.13 7.40
C ASP A 64 38.14 27.06 7.53
N LYS A 65 38.79 28.22 7.68
CA LYS A 65 40.25 28.32 7.77
C LYS A 65 40.74 27.81 9.11
N ALA A 66 39.99 28.06 10.18
CA ALA A 66 40.24 27.49 11.50
C ALA A 66 40.17 25.96 11.47
N ASP A 67 39.19 25.38 10.78
CA ASP A 67 39.05 23.93 10.64
C ASP A 67 40.22 23.30 9.87
N GLU A 68 40.68 23.95 8.79
CA GLU A 68 41.86 23.52 8.04
C GLU A 68 43.12 23.49 8.91
N LEU A 69 43.32 24.54 9.71
CA LEU A 69 44.45 24.66 10.63
C LEU A 69 44.36 23.65 11.79
N LEU A 70 43.17 23.42 12.36
CA LEU A 70 42.95 22.40 13.38
C LEU A 70 43.24 20.99 12.85
N LYS A 71 42.82 20.70 11.62
CA LYS A 71 43.12 19.42 10.96
C LYS A 71 44.63 19.23 10.78
N LYS A 72 45.35 20.30 10.42
CA LYS A 72 46.82 20.29 10.35
C LYS A 72 47.44 20.04 11.73
N CYS A 73 46.98 20.73 12.78
CA CYS A 73 47.45 20.51 14.15
C CYS A 73 47.24 19.07 14.63
N LEU A 74 46.14 18.43 14.23
CA LEU A 74 45.83 17.04 14.58
C LEU A 74 46.78 16.05 13.87
N GLN A 75 47.16 16.33 12.63
CA GLN A 75 48.14 15.54 11.87
C GLN A 75 49.57 15.71 12.41
N THR A 76 49.97 16.93 12.77
CA THR A 76 51.31 17.23 13.26
C THR A 76 51.48 17.03 14.77
N LYS A 77 50.37 16.73 15.48
CA LYS A 77 50.27 16.68 16.96
C LYS A 77 50.75 17.97 17.64
N THR A 78 50.66 19.11 16.95
CA THR A 78 51.09 20.41 17.49
C THR A 78 50.00 20.96 18.41
N GLY A 79 50.28 21.07 19.70
CA GLY A 79 49.35 21.67 20.67
C GLY A 79 48.11 20.82 21.01
N VAL A 80 48.06 19.56 20.57
CA VAL A 80 46.95 18.63 20.83
C VAL A 80 47.26 17.76 22.05
N ASP A 81 46.34 17.71 23.00
CA ASP A 81 46.41 16.87 24.20
C ASP A 81 45.06 16.19 24.48
N ASP A 82 45.02 15.29 25.46
CA ASP A 82 43.79 14.56 25.81
C ASP A 82 42.64 15.49 26.26
N SER A 83 42.94 16.72 26.67
CA SER A 83 41.94 17.69 27.14
C SER A 83 41.26 18.45 26.01
N ASN A 84 41.95 18.69 24.88
CA ASN A 84 41.40 19.43 23.74
C ASN A 84 41.00 18.53 22.56
N ARG A 85 41.47 17.29 22.52
CA ARG A 85 41.25 16.38 21.39
C ARG A 85 39.77 16.14 21.08
N GLU A 86 38.96 15.83 22.08
CA GLU A 86 37.51 15.62 21.88
C GLU A 86 36.81 16.86 21.29
N VAL A 87 37.26 18.06 21.68
CA VAL A 87 36.70 19.32 21.19
C VAL A 87 37.12 19.58 19.74
N ILE A 88 38.37 19.25 19.38
CA ILE A 88 38.86 19.37 18.01
C ILE A 88 38.14 18.37 17.10
N ASP A 89 38.00 17.11 17.54
CA ASP A 89 37.26 16.09 16.81
C ASP A 89 35.80 16.55 16.59
N TRP A 90 35.14 17.09 17.63
CA TRP A 90 33.81 17.67 17.50
C TRP A 90 33.77 18.84 16.48
N CYS A 91 34.74 19.74 16.53
CA CYS A 91 34.85 20.86 15.60
C CYS A 91 35.01 20.39 14.13
N LEU A 92 35.77 19.33 13.89
CA LEU A 92 36.02 18.81 12.54
C LEU A 92 34.88 17.92 12.01
N GLU A 93 34.16 17.23 12.89
CA GLU A 93 33.01 16.38 12.51
C GLU A 93 31.71 17.17 12.33
N THR A 94 31.58 18.32 12.98
CA THR A 94 30.34 19.11 12.97
C THR A 94 30.31 20.07 11.78
N SER A 95 29.21 20.10 11.04
CA SER A 95 29.03 21.05 9.90
C SER A 95 28.95 22.51 10.35
N ASP A 96 29.41 23.47 9.53
CA ASP A 96 29.39 24.90 9.87
C ASP A 96 27.98 25.43 10.15
N VAL A 97 26.98 24.88 9.46
CA VAL A 97 25.57 25.16 9.71
C VAL A 97 25.18 24.82 11.14
N GLU A 98 25.60 23.64 11.61
CA GLU A 98 25.34 23.19 12.97
C GLU A 98 26.08 24.06 13.99
N LYS A 99 27.34 24.41 13.73
CA LYS A 99 28.11 25.30 14.61
C LYS A 99 27.43 26.67 14.76
N LYS A 100 26.97 27.25 13.64
CA LYS A 100 26.25 28.54 13.62
C LYS A 100 24.88 28.46 14.32
N ILE A 101 24.12 27.38 14.12
CA ILE A 101 22.87 27.12 14.84
C ILE A 101 23.12 27.01 16.35
N ARG A 102 24.13 26.23 16.76
CA ARG A 102 24.46 26.05 18.18
C ARG A 102 24.90 27.35 18.84
N ARG A 103 25.66 28.19 18.12
CA ARG A 103 26.03 29.53 18.58
C ARG A 103 24.81 30.44 18.74
N ALA A 104 23.92 30.47 17.75
CA ALA A 104 22.68 31.24 17.84
C ALA A 104 21.80 30.77 19.02
N ALA A 105 21.69 29.46 19.21
CA ALA A 105 20.97 28.87 20.33
C ALA A 105 21.57 29.23 21.68
N ARG A 106 22.91 29.31 21.78
CA ARG A 106 23.62 29.75 22.99
C ARG A 106 23.31 31.22 23.30
N ASN A 107 23.40 32.10 22.30
CA ASN A 107 23.04 33.52 22.46
C ASN A 107 21.58 33.70 22.88
N MET A 108 20.68 32.91 22.28
CA MET A 108 19.27 32.88 22.65
C MET A 108 19.07 32.40 24.11
N PHE A 109 19.78 31.36 24.54
CA PHE A 109 19.72 30.88 25.92
C PHE A 109 20.19 31.94 26.91
N GLN A 110 21.25 32.69 26.58
CA GLN A 110 21.72 33.79 27.41
C GLN A 110 20.69 34.92 27.51
N ALA A 111 19.97 35.22 26.43
CA ALA A 111 18.86 36.18 26.45
C ALA A 111 17.67 35.70 27.31
N ILE A 112 17.39 34.39 27.30
CA ILE A 112 16.34 33.77 28.15
C ILE A 112 16.78 33.74 29.63
N ASN A 113 18.06 33.51 29.89
CA ASN A 113 18.65 33.41 31.22
C ASN A 113 19.02 34.77 31.81
N GLY A 114 18.02 35.62 32.08
CA GLY A 114 18.22 36.94 32.70
C GLY A 114 18.82 36.89 34.11
N THR A 115 18.87 35.71 34.74
CA THR A 115 19.49 35.49 36.07
C THR A 115 20.95 35.01 36.02
N HIS A 116 21.48 34.72 34.82
CA HIS A 116 22.83 34.18 34.61
C HIS A 116 23.21 32.97 35.48
N ARG A 117 22.23 32.10 35.78
CA ARG A 117 22.47 30.86 36.54
C ARG A 117 22.88 29.71 35.62
N GLU A 118 23.69 28.77 36.10
CA GLU A 118 24.08 27.59 35.32
C GLU A 118 22.89 26.68 34.95
N VAL A 119 21.85 26.67 35.78
CA VAL A 119 20.64 25.86 35.59
C VAL A 119 19.40 26.73 35.82
N LEU A 120 18.49 26.73 34.85
CA LEU A 120 17.19 27.37 34.97
C LEU A 120 16.13 26.37 35.45
N SER A 121 15.26 26.78 36.37
CA SER A 121 14.07 25.99 36.67
C SER A 121 13.04 26.11 35.55
N ARG A 122 12.19 25.08 35.39
CA ARG A 122 11.15 25.07 34.35
C ARG A 122 10.17 26.26 34.47
N ALA A 123 9.85 26.71 35.67
CA ALA A 123 8.96 27.85 35.88
C ALA A 123 9.62 29.17 35.42
N GLU A 124 10.87 29.41 35.79
CA GLU A 124 11.66 30.57 35.33
C GLU A 124 11.82 30.56 33.80
N TYR A 125 12.05 29.38 33.20
CA TYR A 125 12.15 29.23 31.75
C TYR A 125 10.85 29.61 31.03
N ILE A 126 9.70 29.10 31.51
CA ILE A 126 8.39 29.41 30.92
C ILE A 126 8.12 30.92 30.97
N GLU A 127 8.43 31.57 32.10
CA GLU A 127 8.23 33.01 32.25
C GLU A 127 9.15 33.82 31.31
N SER A 128 10.42 33.46 31.21
CA SER A 128 11.37 34.11 30.30
C SER A 128 10.99 33.93 28.83
N VAL A 129 10.57 32.72 28.42
CA VAL A 129 10.12 32.45 27.04
C VAL A 129 8.87 33.26 26.70
N LYS A 130 7.92 33.38 27.64
CA LYS A 130 6.72 34.21 27.47
C LYS A 130 7.03 35.69 27.26
N LYS A 131 8.01 36.22 27.98
CA LYS A 131 8.49 37.61 27.79
C LYS A 131 9.20 37.77 26.45
N LEU A 132 9.97 36.77 26.04
CA LEU A 132 10.80 36.79 24.82
C LEU A 132 9.96 36.70 23.54
N ALA A 133 8.95 35.84 23.51
CA ALA A 133 8.13 35.60 22.31
C ALA A 133 7.27 36.79 21.89
N GLY A 134 7.12 37.83 22.74
CA GLY A 134 6.49 39.10 22.37
C GLY A 134 5.04 38.99 21.86
N GLY A 135 4.37 37.84 22.08
CA GLY A 135 3.03 37.55 21.57
C GLY A 135 2.96 36.60 20.35
N ASP A 136 4.08 36.14 19.77
CA ASP A 136 4.07 35.06 18.78
C ASP A 136 3.82 33.71 19.47
N LYS A 137 2.55 33.30 19.47
CA LYS A 137 2.08 32.04 20.05
C LYS A 137 2.81 30.81 19.50
N LEU A 138 3.33 30.87 18.27
CA LEU A 138 3.98 29.71 17.67
C LEU A 138 5.44 29.59 18.11
N GLU A 139 6.16 30.71 18.21
CA GLU A 139 7.51 30.73 18.77
C GLU A 139 7.49 30.26 20.23
N GLU A 140 6.56 30.80 21.03
CA GLU A 140 6.33 30.38 22.41
C GLU A 140 6.10 28.86 22.48
N LYS A 141 5.16 28.33 21.69
CA LYS A 141 4.85 26.89 21.63
C LYS A 141 6.10 26.04 21.32
N LEU A 142 6.91 26.47 20.36
CA LEU A 142 8.07 25.69 19.90
C LEU A 142 9.19 25.64 20.94
N LEU A 143 9.40 26.73 21.68
CA LEU A 143 10.40 26.84 22.75
C LEU A 143 9.94 26.15 24.02
N LEU A 144 8.69 26.32 24.43
CA LEU A 144 8.11 25.61 25.57
C LEU A 144 8.17 24.09 25.38
N ALA A 145 7.92 23.61 24.18
CA ALA A 145 8.01 22.19 23.86
C ALA A 145 9.46 21.68 23.87
N ALA A 146 10.43 22.52 23.49
CA ALA A 146 11.86 22.19 23.64
C ALA A 146 12.27 22.13 25.12
N GLY A 147 11.83 23.08 25.94
CA GLY A 147 12.08 23.07 27.39
C GLY A 147 11.46 21.86 28.09
N LYS A 148 10.24 21.47 27.70
CA LYS A 148 9.57 20.27 28.26
C LYS A 148 10.32 18.97 27.97
N LYS A 149 11.00 18.88 26.81
CA LYS A 149 11.81 17.73 26.44
C LYS A 149 13.11 17.61 27.23
N ILE A 150 13.66 18.73 27.68
CA ILE A 150 14.88 18.77 28.50
C ILE A 150 14.57 18.30 29.93
N GLY A 151 13.46 18.77 30.50
CA GLY A 151 12.98 18.37 31.82
C GLY A 151 12.88 19.56 32.77
N ASP A 152 12.99 19.30 34.08
CA ASP A 152 12.77 20.32 35.11
C ASP A 152 13.98 21.25 35.34
N ARG A 153 15.16 20.81 34.92
CA ARG A 153 16.45 21.52 35.04
C ARG A 153 17.01 21.76 33.65
N ILE A 154 16.98 23.02 33.19
CA ILE A 154 17.41 23.37 31.84
C ILE A 154 18.80 23.99 31.92
N ASN A 155 19.80 23.29 31.38
CA ASN A 155 21.16 23.81 31.21
C ASN A 155 21.38 24.30 29.76
N GLU A 156 22.41 25.11 29.55
CA GLU A 156 22.73 25.67 28.23
C GLU A 156 23.05 24.56 27.21
N THR A 157 23.85 23.58 27.61
CA THR A 157 24.38 22.52 26.73
C THR A 157 23.27 21.63 26.17
N GLU A 158 22.31 21.22 27.00
CA GLU A 158 21.13 20.44 26.61
C GLU A 158 20.17 21.27 25.79
N PHE A 159 19.95 22.54 26.15
CA PHE A 159 19.12 23.44 25.36
C PHE A 159 19.65 23.58 23.93
N VAL A 160 20.95 23.90 23.79
CA VAL A 160 21.63 24.03 22.50
C VAL A 160 21.57 22.72 21.71
N LYS A 161 21.81 21.58 22.38
CA LYS A 161 21.76 20.26 21.74
C LYS A 161 20.37 19.90 21.25
N VAL A 162 19.32 20.11 22.05
CA VAL A 162 17.92 19.82 21.67
C VAL A 162 17.48 20.71 20.53
N LEU A 163 17.80 22.01 20.58
CA LEU A 163 17.41 22.97 19.56
C LEU A 163 18.09 22.68 18.22
N SER A 164 19.40 22.44 18.24
CA SER A 164 20.19 22.07 17.06
C SER A 164 19.64 20.83 16.38
N LYS A 165 19.44 19.75 17.14
CA LYS A 165 18.92 18.49 16.62
C LYS A 165 17.50 18.61 16.08
N LYS A 166 16.65 19.44 16.70
CA LYS A 166 15.29 19.73 16.24
C LYS A 166 15.31 20.46 14.89
N ILE A 167 16.13 21.50 14.76
CA ILE A 167 16.26 22.30 13.54
C ILE A 167 16.81 21.47 12.36
N GLN A 168 17.67 20.50 12.64
CA GLN A 168 18.22 19.58 11.64
C GLN A 168 17.29 18.40 11.30
N GLY A 169 16.19 18.21 12.04
CA GLY A 169 15.26 17.09 11.84
C GLY A 169 15.73 15.75 12.43
N GLN A 170 16.75 15.75 13.29
CA GLN A 170 17.22 14.54 13.99
C GLN A 170 16.30 14.17 15.18
N ILE A 171 15.61 15.16 15.74
CA ILE A 171 14.68 14.98 16.85
C ILE A 171 13.34 15.61 16.48
N THR A 172 12.25 14.85 16.64
CA THR A 172 10.88 15.39 16.61
C THR A 172 10.37 15.56 18.04
N LEU A 173 9.59 16.62 18.28
CA LEU A 173 8.84 16.81 19.52
C LEU A 173 7.51 16.05 19.40
N SER A 174 7.14 15.32 20.45
CA SER A 174 5.86 14.59 20.50
C SER A 174 4.69 15.60 20.62
N PRO A 175 3.49 15.31 20.09
CA PRO A 175 2.26 16.06 20.34
C PRO A 175 1.99 16.30 21.82
N GLU A 176 2.30 15.34 22.69
CA GLU A 176 2.19 15.54 24.14
C GLU A 176 3.13 16.62 24.66
N GLU A 177 4.29 16.80 24.03
CA GLU A 177 5.27 17.83 24.36
C GLU A 177 4.88 19.20 23.79
N SER A 178 4.21 19.24 22.64
CA SER A 178 3.82 20.48 21.93
C SER A 178 2.40 20.98 22.18
N SER A 179 1.50 20.16 22.72
CA SER A 179 0.08 20.53 22.86
C SER A 179 -0.22 21.21 24.21
N GLU A 180 -0.70 22.46 24.12
CA GLU A 180 -1.36 23.19 25.21
C GLU A 180 -2.82 22.76 25.35
N MET A 181 -3.09 21.46 25.41
CA MET A 181 -4.43 21.02 25.79
C MET A 181 -4.71 21.51 27.20
N SER A 182 -5.90 22.05 27.43
CA SER A 182 -6.33 22.57 28.73
C SER A 182 -6.11 21.50 29.81
N VAL A 183 -5.72 21.92 31.02
CA VAL A 183 -5.53 20.99 32.16
C VAL A 183 -6.84 20.23 32.42
N GLU A 184 -7.97 20.91 32.22
CA GLU A 184 -9.33 20.37 32.29
C GLU A 184 -9.57 19.27 31.23
N TYR A 185 -9.15 19.48 29.97
CA TYR A 185 -9.23 18.45 28.94
C TYR A 185 -8.41 17.21 29.29
N LYS A 186 -7.20 17.37 29.83
CA LYS A 186 -6.34 16.22 30.18
C LYS A 186 -6.98 15.32 31.24
N HIS A 187 -7.66 15.91 32.22
CA HIS A 187 -8.33 15.20 33.31
C HIS A 187 -9.77 14.76 33.01
N ALA A 188 -10.38 15.22 31.91
CA ALA A 188 -11.73 14.83 31.51
C ALA A 188 -11.83 13.35 31.08
N GLY A 189 -12.99 12.73 31.35
CA GLY A 189 -13.31 11.37 30.91
C GLY A 189 -13.43 11.26 29.38
N LEU A 190 -13.35 10.05 28.81
CA LEU A 190 -13.33 9.83 27.36
C LEU A 190 -14.59 10.37 26.67
N TYR A 191 -15.75 10.26 27.32
CA TYR A 191 -17.01 10.85 26.87
C TYR A 191 -17.01 12.38 26.98
N GLU A 192 -16.53 12.93 28.10
CA GLU A 192 -16.50 14.38 28.34
C GLU A 192 -15.51 15.11 27.42
N LYS A 193 -14.40 14.45 27.05
CA LYS A 193 -13.49 14.94 26.00
C LYS A 193 -14.23 15.14 24.68
N VAL A 194 -14.95 14.12 24.22
CA VAL A 194 -15.67 14.15 22.94
C VAL A 194 -16.84 15.15 22.95
N THR A 195 -17.61 15.23 24.04
CA THR A 195 -18.83 16.07 24.08
C THR A 195 -18.58 17.52 24.48
N LYS A 196 -17.69 17.76 25.43
CA LYS A 196 -17.45 19.10 26.02
C LYS A 196 -16.31 19.83 25.31
N TYR A 197 -15.34 19.09 24.77
CA TYR A 197 -14.18 19.64 24.08
C TYR A 197 -13.97 18.99 22.69
N PRO A 198 -14.96 19.05 21.77
CA PRO A 198 -14.88 18.35 20.49
C PRO A 198 -13.73 18.85 19.61
N LYS A 199 -13.45 20.15 19.61
CA LYS A 199 -12.34 20.74 18.82
C LYS A 199 -10.98 20.28 19.32
N GLU A 200 -10.74 20.34 20.63
CA GLU A 200 -9.48 19.88 21.25
C GLU A 200 -9.31 18.37 21.06
N THR A 201 -10.40 17.59 21.13
CA THR A 201 -10.37 16.16 20.84
C THR A 201 -9.97 15.86 19.42
N VAL A 202 -10.55 16.55 18.43
CA VAL A 202 -10.20 16.34 17.02
C VAL A 202 -8.73 16.66 16.76
N VAL A 203 -8.22 17.77 17.32
CA VAL A 203 -6.80 18.14 17.18
C VAL A 203 -5.90 17.11 17.86
N ALA A 204 -6.23 16.69 19.08
CA ALA A 204 -5.45 15.70 19.82
C ALA A 204 -5.42 14.34 19.09
N VAL A 205 -6.59 13.85 18.66
CA VAL A 205 -6.69 12.60 17.89
C VAL A 205 -5.92 12.72 16.59
N TYR A 206 -6.03 13.84 15.87
CA TYR A 206 -5.28 14.06 14.64
C TYR A 206 -3.76 14.03 14.87
N GLU A 207 -3.26 14.78 15.85
CA GLU A 207 -1.82 14.85 16.13
C GLU A 207 -1.27 13.51 16.63
N THR A 208 -1.95 12.83 17.55
CA THR A 208 -1.56 11.49 18.04
C THR A 208 -1.63 10.45 16.93
N SER A 209 -2.68 10.46 16.09
CA SER A 209 -2.78 9.52 14.97
C SER A 209 -1.66 9.75 13.95
N MET A 210 -1.35 11.01 13.64
CA MET A 210 -0.25 11.35 12.75
C MET A 210 1.11 10.93 13.31
N GLU A 211 1.36 11.10 14.61
CA GLU A 211 2.60 10.63 15.23
C GLU A 211 2.70 9.09 15.17
N TYR A 212 1.62 8.38 15.51
CA TYR A 212 1.59 6.92 15.47
C TYR A 212 1.85 6.40 14.05
N VAL A 213 1.12 6.90 13.06
CA VAL A 213 1.32 6.54 11.65
C VAL A 213 2.74 6.92 11.20
N SER A 214 3.27 8.05 11.68
CA SER A 214 4.61 8.48 11.29
C SER A 214 5.72 7.62 11.87
N ARG A 215 5.59 7.12 13.11
CA ARG A 215 6.63 6.34 13.79
C ARG A 215 6.49 4.84 13.55
N GLU A 216 5.30 4.31 13.73
CA GLU A 216 5.03 2.87 13.66
C GLU A 216 4.21 2.48 12.44
N GLY A 217 3.75 3.40 11.59
CA GLY A 217 2.85 3.06 10.49
C GLY A 217 3.44 2.04 9.50
N LEU A 218 4.72 2.19 9.15
CA LEU A 218 5.40 1.21 8.28
C LEU A 218 5.58 -0.12 9.00
N ASP A 219 6.00 -0.10 10.27
CA ASP A 219 6.16 -1.32 11.06
C ASP A 219 4.83 -2.04 11.28
N PHE A 220 3.72 -1.31 11.44
CA PHE A 220 2.37 -1.85 11.54
C PHE A 220 1.96 -2.56 10.24
N VAL A 221 2.19 -1.93 9.09
CA VAL A 221 1.93 -2.55 7.78
C VAL A 221 2.85 -3.77 7.56
N MET A 222 4.12 -3.70 7.98
CA MET A 222 5.03 -4.84 7.90
C MET A 222 4.67 -5.96 8.88
N ARG A 223 4.09 -5.66 10.06
CA ARG A 223 3.55 -6.64 11.01
C ARG A 223 2.31 -7.35 10.45
N MET A 224 1.54 -6.69 9.57
CA MET A 224 0.46 -7.34 8.81
C MET A 224 0.98 -8.37 7.79
N ILE A 225 2.29 -8.41 7.53
CA ILE A 225 2.97 -9.45 6.75
C ILE A 225 3.58 -10.46 7.75
N PRO A 226 2.91 -11.57 8.09
CA PRO A 226 3.42 -12.55 9.06
C PRO A 226 4.67 -13.29 8.54
N SER A 227 5.84 -12.67 8.63
CA SER A 227 7.10 -13.17 8.05
C SER A 227 7.46 -14.59 8.49
N ASN A 228 7.44 -14.89 9.79
CA ASN A 228 7.90 -16.19 10.29
C ASN A 228 6.82 -17.28 10.32
N GLN A 229 5.54 -16.90 10.29
CA GLN A 229 4.43 -17.85 10.32
C GLN A 229 3.90 -18.17 8.91
N ILE A 230 4.07 -17.26 7.94
CA ILE A 230 3.75 -17.51 6.52
C ILE A 230 4.67 -18.57 5.95
N TYR A 231 6.00 -18.52 6.08
CA TYR A 231 6.83 -19.51 5.38
C TYR A 231 6.54 -20.97 5.77
N LEU A 232 6.16 -21.22 7.03
CA LEU A 232 5.81 -22.57 7.48
C LEU A 232 4.34 -22.88 7.18
N LEU A 233 3.42 -21.99 7.55
CA LEU A 233 1.98 -22.21 7.39
C LEU A 233 1.57 -22.14 5.91
N SER A 234 2.12 -21.21 5.13
CA SER A 234 1.91 -21.09 3.68
C SER A 234 2.51 -22.27 2.95
N VAL A 235 3.70 -22.79 3.28
CA VAL A 235 4.20 -24.00 2.61
C VAL A 235 3.30 -25.21 2.88
N PHE A 236 2.78 -25.35 4.11
CA PHE A 236 1.82 -26.41 4.44
C PHE A 236 0.42 -26.20 3.85
N PHE A 237 -0.04 -24.95 3.69
CA PHE A 237 -1.37 -24.62 3.14
C PHE A 237 -1.36 -24.53 1.59
N LEU A 238 -0.28 -24.00 0.99
CA LEU A 238 -0.03 -23.90 -0.46
C LEU A 238 0.15 -25.26 -1.09
N TYR A 239 0.93 -26.16 -0.47
CA TYR A 239 1.15 -27.49 -1.02
C TYR A 239 -0.11 -28.37 -0.98
N SER A 240 -1.01 -28.11 -0.03
CA SER A 240 -2.11 -29.00 0.28
C SER A 240 -3.46 -28.55 -0.33
N PHE A 241 -3.70 -27.25 -0.51
CA PHE A 241 -5.04 -26.72 -0.84
C PHE A 241 -5.12 -25.81 -2.07
N ILE A 242 -4.00 -25.35 -2.62
CA ILE A 242 -4.04 -24.26 -3.59
C ILE A 242 -3.76 -24.77 -5.01
N SER A 243 -4.77 -24.72 -5.87
CA SER A 243 -4.56 -24.79 -7.32
C SER A 243 -3.73 -23.59 -7.75
N ALA A 244 -2.81 -23.76 -8.71
CA ALA A 244 -1.97 -22.67 -9.21
C ALA A 244 -2.81 -21.43 -9.59
N ALA A 245 -4.00 -21.63 -10.17
CA ALA A 245 -4.96 -20.58 -10.51
C ALA A 245 -5.37 -19.69 -9.33
N LEU A 246 -5.56 -20.25 -8.12
CA LEU A 246 -5.96 -19.48 -6.95
C LEU A 246 -4.80 -18.65 -6.37
N VAL A 247 -3.54 -19.10 -6.51
CA VAL A 247 -2.37 -18.25 -6.18
C VAL A 247 -2.34 -17.03 -7.08
N PHE A 248 -2.44 -17.24 -8.41
CA PHE A 248 -2.38 -16.16 -9.39
C PHE A 248 -3.54 -15.17 -9.24
N GLN A 249 -4.69 -15.60 -8.71
CA GLN A 249 -5.81 -14.70 -8.42
C GLN A 249 -5.66 -13.92 -7.10
N VAL A 250 -5.17 -14.55 -6.03
CA VAL A 250 -5.16 -13.94 -4.68
C VAL A 250 -3.87 -13.16 -4.40
N ALA A 251 -2.71 -13.66 -4.83
CA ALA A 251 -1.43 -13.04 -4.49
C ALA A 251 -1.29 -11.60 -5.04
N PRO A 252 -1.61 -11.31 -6.32
CA PRO A 252 -1.58 -9.94 -6.83
C PRO A 252 -2.53 -9.01 -6.09
N LEU A 253 -3.72 -9.50 -5.70
CA LEU A 253 -4.70 -8.71 -4.96
C LEU A 253 -4.17 -8.29 -3.58
N VAL A 254 -3.52 -9.21 -2.85
CA VAL A 254 -2.91 -8.93 -1.55
C VAL A 254 -1.76 -7.94 -1.69
N ILE A 255 -0.87 -8.13 -2.67
CA ILE A 255 0.26 -7.23 -2.93
C ILE A 255 -0.24 -5.83 -3.34
N PHE A 256 -1.33 -5.76 -4.11
CA PHE A 256 -1.97 -4.49 -4.48
C PHE A 256 -2.43 -3.71 -3.25
N TYR A 257 -3.22 -4.31 -2.35
CA TYR A 257 -3.71 -3.63 -1.15
C TYR A 257 -2.58 -3.28 -0.17
N LEU A 258 -1.59 -4.15 -0.02
CA LEU A 258 -0.41 -3.88 0.79
C LEU A 258 0.38 -2.68 0.25
N SER A 259 0.63 -2.64 -1.07
CA SER A 259 1.34 -1.53 -1.71
C SER A 259 0.55 -0.23 -1.59
N LEU A 260 -0.78 -0.28 -1.74
CA LEU A 260 -1.65 0.89 -1.55
C LEU A 260 -1.59 1.41 -0.10
N ALA A 261 -1.57 0.51 0.89
CA ALA A 261 -1.42 0.87 2.30
C ALA A 261 -0.05 1.49 2.59
N VAL A 262 1.04 0.92 2.05
CA VAL A 262 2.39 1.49 2.17
C VAL A 262 2.44 2.90 1.57
N MET A 263 1.87 3.10 0.37
CA MET A 263 1.79 4.42 -0.27
C MET A 263 0.94 5.41 0.56
N GLY A 264 -0.18 4.95 1.13
CA GLY A 264 -1.01 5.76 2.04
C GLY A 264 -0.28 6.18 3.32
N VAL A 265 0.45 5.25 3.97
CA VAL A 265 1.22 5.56 5.19
C VAL A 265 2.40 6.49 4.90
N THR A 266 3.13 6.25 3.81
CA THR A 266 4.29 7.07 3.43
C THR A 266 3.90 8.48 3.04
N THR A 267 2.74 8.71 2.43
CA THR A 267 2.22 10.06 2.16
C THR A 267 1.86 10.83 3.42
N LEU A 268 1.22 10.17 4.40
CA LEU A 268 0.97 10.77 5.71
C LEU A 268 2.29 11.11 6.44
N GLN A 269 3.29 10.25 6.34
CA GLN A 269 4.64 10.53 6.83
C GLN A 269 5.26 11.76 6.16
N MET A 270 5.07 11.94 4.85
CA MET A 270 5.54 13.13 4.13
C MET A 270 4.87 14.41 4.65
N PHE A 271 3.56 14.39 4.89
CA PHE A 271 2.84 15.53 5.46
C PHE A 271 3.35 15.89 6.85
N TYR A 272 3.53 14.89 7.71
CA TYR A 272 4.08 15.11 9.05
C TYR A 272 5.48 15.71 8.99
N LYS A 273 6.39 15.15 8.18
CA LYS A 273 7.75 15.68 8.04
C LYS A 273 7.78 17.08 7.43
N LYS A 274 6.88 17.39 6.49
CA LYS A 274 6.74 18.73 5.91
C LYS A 274 6.26 19.76 6.93
N GLN A 275 5.27 19.41 7.75
CA GLN A 275 4.85 20.25 8.86
C GLN A 275 6.00 20.53 9.83
N LYS A 276 6.80 19.50 10.15
CA LYS A 276 7.98 19.65 11.02
C LYS A 276 9.12 20.46 10.39
N LEU A 277 9.30 20.36 9.07
CA LEU A 277 10.21 21.24 8.33
C LEU A 277 9.80 22.72 8.47
N ASN A 278 8.50 23.02 8.36
CA ASN A 278 7.99 24.38 8.52
C ASN A 278 8.20 24.91 9.95
N GLU A 279 7.97 24.08 10.97
CA GLU A 279 8.29 24.42 12.37
C GLU A 279 9.80 24.67 12.58
N ALA A 280 10.65 23.82 12.01
CA ALA A 280 12.11 23.96 12.09
C ALA A 280 12.62 25.21 11.35
N SER A 281 12.04 25.54 10.19
CA SER A 281 12.37 26.77 9.45
C SER A 281 12.04 28.01 10.26
N LYS A 282 10.84 28.09 10.86
CA LYS A 282 10.46 29.22 11.70
C LYS A 282 11.36 29.37 12.91
N LEU A 283 11.77 28.25 13.50
CA LEU A 283 12.74 28.27 14.60
C LEU A 283 14.13 28.74 14.16
N ALA A 284 14.55 28.40 12.94
CA ALA A 284 15.79 28.93 12.35
C ALA A 284 15.68 30.43 12.05
N ASP A 285 14.51 30.91 11.61
CA ASP A 285 14.23 32.35 11.43
C ASP A 285 14.33 33.12 12.75
N VAL A 286 13.82 32.55 13.85
CA VAL A 286 13.99 33.12 15.21
C VAL A 286 15.48 33.17 15.58
N LEU A 287 16.23 32.08 15.38
CA LEU A 287 17.66 32.06 15.69
C LEU A 287 18.49 33.07 14.90
N LYS A 288 18.06 33.40 13.68
CA LYS A 288 18.70 34.43 12.85
C LYS A 288 18.72 35.80 13.53
N THR A 289 17.77 36.10 14.41
CA THR A 289 17.76 37.35 15.20
C THR A 289 18.89 37.41 16.23
N TYR A 290 19.39 36.25 16.69
CA TYR A 290 20.46 36.13 17.68
C TYR A 290 21.86 35.93 17.08
N ASN A 291 21.93 35.59 15.78
CA ASN A 291 23.17 35.50 15.02
C ASN A 291 22.92 35.62 13.52
N VAL A 292 23.57 36.59 12.87
CA VAL A 292 23.44 36.87 11.42
C VAL A 292 23.95 35.71 10.55
N GLY A 293 24.83 34.85 11.09
CA GLY A 293 25.43 33.73 10.36
C GLY A 293 24.50 32.53 10.08
N VAL A 294 23.28 32.48 10.61
CA VAL A 294 22.37 31.33 10.40
C VAL A 294 21.72 31.41 9.01
N ASP A 295 22.10 30.50 8.11
CA ASP A 295 21.42 30.32 6.82
C ASP A 295 20.23 29.35 6.95
N VAL A 296 19.03 29.93 6.88
CA VAL A 296 17.75 29.23 6.92
C VAL A 296 17.57 28.32 5.71
N GLU A 297 18.09 28.70 4.54
CA GLU A 297 17.94 27.90 3.32
C GLU A 297 18.82 26.64 3.38
N GLN A 298 20.06 26.75 3.83
CA GLN A 298 20.92 25.58 4.04
C GLN A 298 20.34 24.65 5.12
N THR A 299 19.73 25.20 6.16
CA THR A 299 19.04 24.43 7.21
C THR A 299 17.85 23.63 6.67
N LYS A 300 16.97 24.27 5.90
CA LYS A 300 15.85 23.60 5.21
C LYS A 300 16.35 22.48 4.28
N SER A 301 17.47 22.73 3.58
CA SER A 301 18.10 21.76 2.69
C SER A 301 18.55 20.51 3.45
N GLN A 302 19.23 20.69 4.58
CA GLN A 302 19.71 19.58 5.42
C GLN A 302 18.54 18.77 6.01
N PHE A 303 17.52 19.46 6.52
CA PHE A 303 16.32 18.79 7.05
C PHE A 303 15.62 17.97 5.96
N SER A 304 15.43 18.56 4.77
CA SER A 304 14.77 17.89 3.65
C SER A 304 15.51 16.59 3.28
N TRP A 305 16.84 16.63 3.22
CA TRP A 305 17.68 15.46 2.97
C TRP A 305 17.49 14.35 4.02
N ASN A 306 17.56 14.70 5.29
CA ASN A 306 17.33 13.76 6.40
C ASN A 306 15.90 13.18 6.41
N SER A 307 14.97 13.87 5.77
CA SER A 307 13.55 13.50 5.72
C SER A 307 13.15 12.67 4.50
N LEU A 308 14.08 12.32 3.60
CA LEU A 308 13.79 11.74 2.27
C LEU A 308 13.26 10.30 2.27
N THR A 309 13.53 9.51 3.33
CA THR A 309 13.16 8.08 3.42
C THR A 309 11.74 7.72 2.95
N PRO A 310 10.64 8.36 3.41
CA PRO A 310 9.28 8.04 2.97
C PRO A 310 9.07 8.22 1.46
N TYR A 311 9.77 9.16 0.82
CA TYR A 311 9.70 9.33 -0.64
C TYR A 311 10.30 8.12 -1.36
N LEU A 312 11.44 7.63 -0.90
CA LEU A 312 12.08 6.45 -1.50
C LEU A 312 11.19 5.20 -1.35
N VAL A 313 10.57 5.01 -0.19
CA VAL A 313 9.64 3.89 0.05
C VAL A 313 8.40 4.01 -0.84
N PHE A 314 7.85 5.23 -1.00
CA PHE A 314 6.72 5.48 -1.90
C PHE A 314 7.04 5.12 -3.36
N PHE A 315 8.17 5.59 -3.89
CA PHE A 315 8.58 5.28 -5.26
C PHE A 315 8.96 3.80 -5.46
N GLY A 316 9.41 3.11 -4.41
CA GLY A 316 9.61 1.66 -4.44
C GLY A 316 8.31 0.86 -4.46
N ALA A 317 7.27 1.33 -3.76
CA ALA A 317 5.96 0.68 -3.70
C ALA A 317 5.10 0.91 -4.96
N LEU A 318 5.30 2.03 -5.65
CA LEU A 318 4.49 2.41 -6.82
C LEU A 318 4.54 1.37 -7.96
N PRO A 319 5.70 0.89 -8.45
CA PRO A 319 5.74 -0.15 -9.49
C PRO A 319 5.08 -1.45 -9.04
N LEU A 320 5.25 -1.84 -7.78
CA LEU A 320 4.60 -3.03 -7.20
C LEU A 320 3.08 -2.90 -7.26
N LEU A 321 2.55 -1.72 -6.95
CA LEU A 321 1.12 -1.43 -7.04
C LEU A 321 0.60 -1.53 -8.48
N VAL A 322 1.31 -0.92 -9.44
CA VAL A 322 0.89 -0.91 -10.87
C VAL A 322 0.90 -2.32 -11.45
N VAL A 323 1.97 -3.09 -11.23
CA VAL A 323 2.08 -4.47 -11.72
C VAL A 323 1.01 -5.36 -11.06
N SER A 324 0.83 -5.23 -9.74
CA SER A 324 -0.17 -6.02 -9.00
C SER A 324 -1.59 -5.69 -9.40
N PHE A 325 -1.88 -4.42 -9.70
CA PHE A 325 -3.17 -3.99 -10.24
C PHE A 325 -3.46 -4.64 -11.59
N SER A 326 -2.46 -4.67 -12.48
CA SER A 326 -2.64 -5.28 -13.80
C SER A 326 -2.96 -6.77 -13.72
N LEU A 327 -2.25 -7.50 -12.86
CA LEU A 327 -2.44 -8.94 -12.64
C LEU A 327 -3.72 -9.29 -11.84
N SER A 328 -4.30 -8.33 -11.13
CA SER A 328 -5.47 -8.58 -10.29
C SER A 328 -6.77 -8.60 -11.10
N ASN A 329 -7.73 -9.42 -10.66
CA ASN A 329 -9.10 -9.34 -11.18
C ASN A 329 -9.79 -8.08 -10.65
N LYS A 330 -10.22 -7.22 -11.57
CA LYS A 330 -10.73 -5.87 -11.32
C LYS A 330 -12.09 -5.87 -10.59
N SER A 331 -12.81 -6.99 -10.61
CA SER A 331 -14.09 -7.16 -9.91
C SER A 331 -13.96 -7.13 -8.38
N TYR A 332 -12.78 -7.45 -7.85
CA TYR A 332 -12.51 -7.47 -6.39
C TYR A 332 -11.91 -6.16 -5.87
N ILE A 333 -11.64 -5.21 -6.76
CA ILE A 333 -11.03 -3.93 -6.42
C ILE A 333 -12.11 -2.85 -6.50
N PRO A 334 -12.38 -2.08 -5.43
CA PRO A 334 -13.31 -0.96 -5.46
C PRO A 334 -12.66 0.22 -6.20
N CYS A 335 -12.55 0.11 -7.53
CA CYS A 335 -11.86 1.08 -8.39
C CYS A 335 -12.42 2.49 -8.25
N SER A 336 -13.74 2.66 -8.10
CA SER A 336 -14.36 3.97 -7.94
C SER A 336 -13.92 4.71 -6.68
N GLU A 337 -13.85 4.01 -5.56
CA GLU A 337 -13.48 4.56 -4.26
C GLU A 337 -11.98 4.88 -4.23
N ILE A 338 -11.15 3.95 -4.72
CA ILE A 338 -9.70 4.16 -4.80
C ILE A 338 -9.36 5.31 -5.78
N CYS A 339 -10.08 5.43 -6.90
CA CYS A 339 -9.92 6.54 -7.85
C CYS A 339 -10.12 7.91 -7.16
N ILE A 340 -11.20 8.06 -6.40
CA ILE A 340 -11.48 9.29 -5.65
C ILE A 340 -10.42 9.54 -4.58
N LEU A 341 -10.02 8.49 -3.85
CA LEU A 341 -8.95 8.59 -2.87
C LEU A 341 -7.66 9.11 -3.50
N CYS A 342 -7.25 8.55 -4.65
CA CYS A 342 -6.06 9.00 -5.39
C CYS A 342 -6.18 10.46 -5.84
N GLY A 343 -7.35 10.88 -6.35
CA GLY A 343 -7.60 12.27 -6.76
C GLY A 343 -7.52 13.25 -5.59
N VAL A 344 -8.15 12.91 -4.47
CA VAL A 344 -8.12 13.73 -3.24
C VAL A 344 -6.70 13.80 -2.68
N LEU A 345 -5.99 12.67 -2.60
CA LEU A 345 -4.60 12.64 -2.15
C LEU A 345 -3.68 13.43 -3.08
N SER A 346 -3.88 13.39 -4.39
CA SER A 346 -3.15 14.23 -5.34
C SER A 346 -3.34 15.73 -5.04
N GLY A 347 -4.59 16.17 -4.88
CA GLY A 347 -4.90 17.56 -4.53
C GLY A 347 -4.31 17.99 -3.18
N ILE A 348 -4.42 17.15 -2.15
CA ILE A 348 -3.84 17.43 -0.83
C ILE A 348 -2.30 17.44 -0.93
N CYS A 349 -1.68 16.52 -1.67
CA CYS A 349 -0.23 16.50 -1.88
C CYS A 349 0.26 17.79 -2.54
N PHE A 350 -0.46 18.32 -3.52
CA PHE A 350 -0.09 19.60 -4.15
C PHE A 350 -0.09 20.75 -3.13
N VAL A 351 -1.15 20.89 -2.34
CA VAL A 351 -1.30 22.01 -1.39
C VAL A 351 -0.38 21.86 -0.17
N ALA A 352 -0.27 20.65 0.38
CA ALA A 352 0.43 20.40 1.63
C ALA A 352 1.95 20.28 1.45
N LEU A 353 2.41 19.77 0.31
CA LEU A 353 3.82 19.42 0.09
C LEU A 353 4.60 20.47 -0.72
N SER A 354 3.91 21.31 -1.50
CA SER A 354 4.53 22.40 -2.26
C SER A 354 5.02 23.55 -1.35
N ASP A 355 6.24 24.02 -1.56
CA ASP A 355 6.83 25.18 -0.84
C ASP A 355 6.46 26.53 -1.46
N SER A 356 6.26 26.55 -2.78
CA SER A 356 5.96 27.74 -3.57
C SER A 356 5.00 27.35 -4.68
N HIS A 357 3.92 28.12 -4.85
CA HIS A 357 3.01 27.96 -5.98
C HIS A 357 3.65 28.55 -7.25
N ASP A 358 4.85 28.09 -7.59
CA ASP A 358 5.59 28.55 -8.75
C ASP A 358 4.80 28.21 -10.00
N LEU A 359 4.70 29.17 -10.92
CA LEU A 359 3.95 29.04 -12.17
C LEU A 359 4.36 27.79 -12.97
N LEU A 360 5.59 27.31 -12.80
CA LEU A 360 6.11 26.08 -13.38
C LEU A 360 5.42 24.80 -12.84
N THR A 361 5.13 24.76 -11.54
CA THR A 361 4.42 23.63 -10.90
C THR A 361 2.94 23.58 -11.32
N LEU A 362 2.31 24.76 -11.43
CA LEU A 362 0.94 24.89 -11.93
C LEU A 362 0.86 24.50 -13.41
N LEU A 363 1.82 24.94 -14.22
CA LEU A 363 1.94 24.57 -15.64
C LEU A 363 2.11 23.06 -15.79
N SER A 364 2.91 22.42 -14.94
CA SER A 364 3.06 20.96 -14.93
C SER A 364 1.74 20.23 -14.67
N LEU A 365 0.98 20.65 -13.66
CA LEU A 365 -0.33 20.07 -13.35
C LEU A 365 -1.33 20.29 -14.49
N PHE A 366 -1.32 21.49 -15.08
CA PHE A 366 -2.17 21.79 -16.22
C PHE A 366 -1.83 20.90 -17.42
N CYS A 367 -0.54 20.71 -17.72
CA CYS A 367 -0.11 19.80 -18.78
C CYS A 367 -0.51 18.35 -18.48
N ASN A 368 -0.37 17.90 -17.23
CA ASN A 368 -0.79 16.56 -16.80
C ASN A 368 -2.30 16.35 -16.91
N PHE A 369 -3.10 17.37 -16.57
CA PHE A 369 -4.54 17.35 -16.78
C PHE A 369 -4.91 17.33 -18.26
N LEU A 370 -4.23 18.14 -19.09
CA LEU A 370 -4.44 18.20 -20.53
C LEU A 370 -4.08 16.86 -21.22
N SER A 371 -3.01 16.19 -20.79
CA SER A 371 -2.67 14.84 -21.27
C SER A 371 -3.67 13.77 -20.84
N ALA A 372 -4.43 14.00 -19.76
CA ALA A 372 -5.37 13.06 -19.21
C ALA A 372 -6.80 13.16 -19.77
N LEU A 373 -7.11 14.23 -20.51
CA LEU A 373 -8.45 14.45 -21.09
C LEU A 373 -8.96 13.26 -21.92
N PRO A 374 -8.15 12.59 -22.78
CA PRO A 374 -8.64 11.47 -23.57
C PRO A 374 -9.26 10.36 -22.70
N THR A 375 -8.60 10.06 -21.57
CA THR A 375 -9.04 9.02 -20.62
C THR A 375 -10.36 9.38 -19.93
N PHE A 376 -10.56 10.65 -19.57
CA PHE A 376 -11.80 11.10 -18.93
C PHE A 376 -13.00 11.05 -19.86
N PHE A 377 -12.77 11.41 -21.13
CA PHE A 377 -13.85 11.68 -22.07
C PHE A 377 -14.20 10.50 -22.99
N HIS A 378 -13.38 9.45 -23.02
CA HIS A 378 -13.67 8.22 -23.76
C HIS A 378 -15.04 7.58 -23.42
N HIS A 379 -15.51 7.74 -22.17
CA HIS A 379 -16.79 7.18 -21.69
C HIS A 379 -17.86 8.24 -21.38
N PHE A 380 -17.71 9.47 -21.90
CA PHE A 380 -18.65 10.56 -21.63
C PHE A 380 -19.93 10.44 -22.48
N PRO A 381 -21.14 10.69 -21.91
CA PRO A 381 -22.38 10.65 -22.67
C PRO A 381 -22.37 11.65 -23.83
N GLN A 382 -22.81 11.19 -25.01
CA GLN A 382 -22.70 11.97 -26.24
C GLN A 382 -23.75 13.10 -26.31
N PHE A 383 -23.30 14.35 -26.12
CA PHE A 383 -24.09 15.55 -26.43
C PHE A 383 -23.54 16.24 -27.69
N PRO A 384 -24.35 16.44 -28.75
CA PRO A 384 -23.88 16.69 -30.12
C PRO A 384 -23.00 17.95 -30.34
N VAL A 385 -23.16 18.98 -29.51
CA VAL A 385 -22.34 20.22 -29.59
C VAL A 385 -21.08 20.10 -28.74
N VAL A 386 -21.21 19.52 -27.55
CA VAL A 386 -20.10 19.36 -26.60
C VAL A 386 -19.11 18.33 -27.11
N THR A 387 -19.57 17.23 -27.70
CA THR A 387 -18.71 16.16 -28.22
C THR A 387 -17.83 16.63 -29.38
N ARG A 388 -18.32 17.48 -30.29
CA ARG A 388 -17.48 18.01 -31.38
C ARG A 388 -16.33 18.88 -30.88
N LEU A 389 -16.58 19.73 -29.90
CA LEU A 389 -15.53 20.56 -29.29
C LEU A 389 -14.54 19.69 -28.51
N LEU A 390 -15.06 18.64 -27.86
CA LEU A 390 -14.30 17.70 -27.05
C LEU A 390 -13.33 16.86 -27.90
N HIS A 391 -13.82 16.25 -28.98
CA HIS A 391 -13.02 15.44 -29.91
C HIS A 391 -11.85 16.23 -30.52
N LEU A 392 -12.02 17.54 -30.76
CA LEU A 392 -10.93 18.40 -31.25
C LEU A 392 -9.75 18.49 -30.26
N VAL A 393 -10.04 18.41 -28.96
CA VAL A 393 -9.06 18.58 -27.89
C VAL A 393 -8.56 17.23 -27.35
N THR A 394 -9.40 16.18 -27.39
CA THR A 394 -9.11 14.86 -26.82
C THR A 394 -8.46 13.91 -27.81
N ASP A 395 -8.80 13.99 -29.10
CA ASP A 395 -8.36 12.96 -30.04
C ASP A 395 -6.97 13.27 -30.59
N ALA A 396 -6.25 12.21 -30.96
CA ALA A 396 -5.01 12.33 -31.69
C ALA A 396 -5.29 12.90 -33.08
N ILE A 397 -4.55 13.93 -33.48
CA ILE A 397 -4.64 14.51 -34.82
C ILE A 397 -4.07 13.52 -35.84
N ILE A 398 -3.00 12.79 -35.47
CA ILE A 398 -2.35 11.78 -36.31
C ILE A 398 -2.03 10.55 -35.44
N THR A 399 -2.35 9.36 -35.93
CA THR A 399 -1.99 8.08 -35.32
C THR A 399 -1.09 7.28 -36.26
N ILE A 400 0.16 7.03 -35.87
CA ILE A 400 1.15 6.31 -36.69
C ILE A 400 1.32 4.90 -36.11
N PRO A 401 0.96 3.82 -36.83
CA PRO A 401 1.27 2.46 -36.42
C PRO A 401 2.75 2.16 -36.69
N CYS A 402 3.50 1.78 -35.66
CA CYS A 402 4.95 1.51 -35.77
C CYS A 402 5.30 0.02 -35.94
N GLY A 403 4.30 -0.87 -36.03
CA GLY A 403 4.48 -2.32 -36.06
C GLY A 403 4.68 -2.92 -34.66
N ALA A 404 4.55 -4.26 -34.55
CA ALA A 404 4.67 -5.02 -33.30
C ALA A 404 3.75 -4.56 -32.14
N GLY A 405 2.56 -4.04 -32.46
CA GLY A 405 1.58 -3.57 -31.47
C GLY A 405 1.78 -2.14 -30.96
N PHE A 406 2.75 -1.37 -31.46
CA PHE A 406 2.96 0.03 -31.04
C PHE A 406 2.20 1.03 -31.92
N LYS A 407 1.50 1.97 -31.29
CA LYS A 407 0.80 3.09 -31.93
C LYS A 407 1.28 4.41 -31.32
N ILE A 408 1.76 5.33 -32.15
CA ILE A 408 2.14 6.68 -31.71
C ILE A 408 1.00 7.65 -32.02
N HIS A 409 0.55 8.37 -31.01
CA HIS A 409 -0.53 9.35 -31.13
C HIS A 409 0.06 10.76 -31.01
N LEU A 410 -0.17 11.60 -32.02
CA LEU A 410 0.25 12.99 -32.06
C LEU A 410 -0.97 13.90 -31.97
N GLY A 411 -1.10 14.62 -30.85
CA GLY A 411 -2.17 15.58 -30.60
C GLY A 411 -1.80 16.54 -29.47
N ILE A 412 -2.75 17.40 -29.08
CA ILE A 412 -2.59 18.32 -27.94
C ILE A 412 -2.25 17.57 -26.64
N PRO A 413 -2.93 16.45 -26.30
CA PRO A 413 -2.61 15.66 -25.10
C PRO A 413 -1.17 15.10 -25.13
N SER A 414 -0.71 14.62 -26.28
CA SER A 414 0.65 14.06 -26.45
C SER A 414 1.73 15.13 -26.38
N LEU A 415 1.48 16.33 -26.92
CA LEU A 415 2.40 17.47 -26.78
C LEU A 415 2.51 17.93 -25.33
N ALA A 416 1.37 18.00 -24.63
CA ALA A 416 1.33 18.30 -23.21
C ALA A 416 2.14 17.27 -22.40
N PHE A 417 1.98 15.99 -22.73
CA PHE A 417 2.74 14.90 -22.12
C PHE A 417 4.25 15.03 -22.34
N LEU A 418 4.70 15.37 -23.57
CA LEU A 418 6.12 15.60 -23.88
C LEU A 418 6.71 16.84 -23.18
N LEU A 419 5.89 17.82 -22.84
CA LEU A 419 6.34 19.02 -22.11
C LEU A 419 6.61 18.75 -20.62
N ILE A 420 5.91 17.78 -20.02
CA ILE A 420 6.06 17.42 -18.59
C ILE A 420 7.52 17.08 -18.20
N PRO A 421 8.25 16.17 -18.89
CA PRO A 421 9.64 15.85 -18.53
C PRO A 421 10.58 17.06 -18.71
N LEU A 422 10.33 17.94 -19.69
CA LEU A 422 11.11 19.17 -19.85
C LEU A 422 10.95 20.11 -18.65
N ILE A 423 9.70 20.29 -18.20
CA ILE A 423 9.39 21.05 -16.99
C ILE A 423 10.06 20.41 -15.76
N PHE A 424 10.08 19.07 -15.66
CA PHE A 424 10.75 18.36 -14.56
C PHE A 424 12.26 18.62 -14.52
N VAL A 425 12.93 18.64 -15.68
CA VAL A 425 14.36 18.97 -15.77
C VAL A 425 14.62 20.42 -15.35
N VAL A 426 13.77 21.36 -15.77
CA VAL A 426 13.88 22.77 -15.35
C VAL A 426 13.67 22.91 -13.85
N MET A 427 12.69 22.22 -13.27
CA MET A 427 12.48 22.20 -11.81
C MET A 427 13.67 21.61 -11.05
N ALA A 428 14.26 20.53 -11.57
CA ALA A 428 15.43 19.89 -10.99
C ALA A 428 16.67 20.81 -11.00
N ALA A 429 16.92 21.51 -12.11
CA ALA A 429 18.11 22.34 -12.32
C ALA A 429 18.13 23.62 -11.47
N GLN A 430 17.03 23.98 -10.81
CA GLN A 430 16.98 25.16 -9.95
C GLN A 430 17.94 25.07 -8.75
N LYS A 431 18.54 26.22 -8.39
CA LYS A 431 19.38 26.41 -7.19
C LYS A 431 20.48 25.35 -7.05
N SER A 432 21.29 25.14 -8.09
CA SER A 432 22.40 24.17 -8.11
C SER A 432 21.95 22.74 -7.83
N TRP A 433 20.92 22.26 -8.54
CA TRP A 433 20.34 20.92 -8.40
C TRP A 433 19.66 20.61 -7.06
N LYS A 434 19.61 21.57 -6.13
CA LYS A 434 18.85 21.43 -4.87
C LYS A 434 17.34 21.39 -5.12
N GLY A 435 16.88 21.82 -6.30
CA GLY A 435 15.49 21.71 -6.76
C GLY A 435 14.98 20.27 -6.88
N VAL A 436 15.87 19.27 -7.04
CA VAL A 436 15.49 17.86 -7.17
C VAL A 436 14.68 17.37 -5.96
N TYR A 437 15.24 17.46 -4.75
CA TYR A 437 14.56 16.94 -3.56
C TYR A 437 13.61 17.95 -2.90
N ARG A 438 13.76 19.25 -3.18
CA ARG A 438 12.89 20.30 -2.63
C ARG A 438 11.61 20.54 -3.43
N VAL A 439 11.70 20.51 -4.75
CA VAL A 439 10.59 20.90 -5.65
C VAL A 439 10.10 19.70 -6.45
N LEU A 440 11.00 19.02 -7.17
CA LEU A 440 10.63 17.95 -8.09
C LEU A 440 10.07 16.72 -7.35
N VAL A 441 10.78 16.20 -6.34
CA VAL A 441 10.37 14.97 -5.62
C VAL A 441 8.98 15.10 -4.97
N PRO A 442 8.65 16.18 -4.22
CA PRO A 442 7.30 16.40 -3.71
C PRO A 442 6.24 16.48 -4.82
N HIS A 443 6.55 17.16 -5.92
CA HIS A 443 5.65 17.29 -7.06
C HIS A 443 5.39 15.96 -7.77
N LEU A 444 6.41 15.09 -7.87
CA LEU A 444 6.27 13.75 -8.42
C LEU A 444 5.28 12.89 -7.63
N VAL A 445 5.22 13.02 -6.30
CA VAL A 445 4.23 12.31 -5.48
C VAL A 445 2.81 12.71 -5.89
N CYS A 446 2.55 14.01 -6.06
CA CYS A 446 1.27 14.52 -6.56
C CYS A 446 0.95 14.00 -7.97
N TYR A 447 1.95 14.05 -8.86
CA TYR A 447 1.85 13.55 -10.24
C TYR A 447 1.48 12.07 -10.29
N PHE A 448 2.12 11.21 -9.50
CA PHE A 448 1.83 9.78 -9.52
C PHE A 448 0.49 9.43 -8.86
N TRP A 449 0.06 10.13 -7.80
CA TRP A 449 -1.31 9.96 -7.30
C TRP A 449 -2.36 10.31 -8.36
N PHE A 450 -2.11 11.35 -9.16
CA PHE A 450 -2.98 11.71 -10.28
C PHE A 450 -2.97 10.60 -11.35
N ASN A 451 -1.81 10.09 -11.74
CA ASN A 451 -1.73 9.01 -12.73
C ASN A 451 -2.36 7.69 -12.24
N LEU A 452 -2.28 7.40 -10.94
CA LEU A 452 -3.02 6.29 -10.34
C LEU A 452 -4.53 6.49 -10.43
N MET A 453 -5.04 7.70 -10.14
CA MET A 453 -6.45 8.04 -10.36
C MET A 453 -6.86 7.76 -11.81
N LEU A 454 -6.05 8.18 -12.80
CA LEU A 454 -6.31 7.93 -14.22
C LEU A 454 -6.32 6.44 -14.58
N SER A 455 -5.55 5.62 -13.86
CA SER A 455 -5.50 4.17 -14.09
C SER A 455 -6.74 3.44 -13.57
N PHE A 456 -7.34 3.93 -12.48
CA PHE A 456 -8.57 3.37 -11.92
C PHE A 456 -9.83 3.92 -12.59
N PHE A 457 -9.76 5.09 -13.23
CA PHE A 457 -10.91 5.77 -13.82
C PHE A 457 -11.64 4.93 -14.91
N PRO A 458 -10.96 4.29 -15.88
CA PRO A 458 -11.62 3.45 -16.90
C PRO A 458 -12.43 2.28 -16.33
N PHE A 459 -12.06 1.78 -15.15
CA PHE A 459 -12.73 0.69 -14.46
C PHE A 459 -13.81 1.17 -13.47
N SER A 460 -14.08 2.48 -13.45
CA SER A 460 -15.04 3.12 -12.54
C SER A 460 -16.31 3.49 -13.29
N THR A 461 -17.46 3.35 -12.63
CA THR A 461 -18.75 3.82 -13.17
C THR A 461 -19.11 5.18 -12.57
N TRP A 462 -19.83 6.03 -13.32
CA TRP A 462 -20.34 7.30 -12.81
C TRP A 462 -21.16 7.16 -11.53
N LYS A 463 -21.99 6.10 -11.43
CA LYS A 463 -22.72 5.75 -10.20
C LYS A 463 -21.78 5.37 -9.06
N GLY A 464 -20.73 4.60 -9.35
CA GLY A 464 -19.68 4.23 -8.40
C GLY A 464 -18.92 5.45 -7.88
N LEU A 465 -18.59 6.41 -8.74
CA LEU A 465 -17.91 7.65 -8.37
C LEU A 465 -18.80 8.52 -7.45
N ILE A 466 -20.08 8.71 -7.79
CA ILE A 466 -21.02 9.44 -6.92
C ILE A 466 -21.14 8.73 -5.55
N ARG A 467 -21.30 7.40 -5.56
CA ARG A 467 -21.37 6.58 -4.34
C ARG A 467 -20.10 6.72 -3.50
N GLY A 468 -18.92 6.65 -4.11
CA GLY A 468 -17.64 6.80 -3.42
C GLY A 468 -17.45 8.19 -2.82
N THR A 469 -17.80 9.25 -3.56
CA THR A 469 -17.68 10.64 -3.09
C THR A 469 -18.59 10.88 -1.89
N LEU A 470 -19.85 10.44 -1.96
CA LEU A 470 -20.77 10.51 -0.83
C LEU A 470 -20.27 9.67 0.34
N GLY A 471 -19.76 8.46 0.06
CA GLY A 471 -19.18 7.57 1.07
C GLY A 471 -18.03 8.21 1.86
N TYR A 472 -17.09 8.87 1.18
CA TYR A 472 -15.99 9.58 1.84
C TYR A 472 -16.44 10.84 2.59
N LEU A 473 -17.42 11.57 2.05
CA LEU A 473 -17.99 12.75 2.72
C LEU A 473 -18.69 12.37 4.04
N PHE A 474 -19.41 11.26 4.06
CA PHE A 474 -20.09 10.73 5.25
C PHE A 474 -19.19 9.85 6.13
N LEU A 475 -17.95 9.57 5.73
CA LEU A 475 -17.01 8.72 6.45
C LEU A 475 -16.86 9.09 7.94
N PRO A 476 -16.71 10.37 8.33
CA PRO A 476 -16.56 10.74 9.75
C PRO A 476 -17.78 10.34 10.60
N PHE A 477 -18.98 10.33 10.01
CA PHE A 477 -20.22 9.94 10.68
C PHE A 477 -20.45 8.42 10.66
N LEU A 478 -19.93 7.73 9.64
CA LEU A 478 -20.10 6.29 9.46
C LEU A 478 -19.06 5.47 10.23
N ILE A 479 -17.86 6.00 10.51
CA ILE A 479 -16.79 5.28 11.24
C ILE A 479 -17.26 4.72 12.60
N PRO A 480 -17.98 5.46 13.47
CA PRO A 480 -18.48 4.91 14.73
C PRO A 480 -19.45 3.73 14.52
N LEU A 481 -20.30 3.82 13.48
CA LEU A 481 -21.27 2.78 13.15
C LEU A 481 -20.60 1.54 12.56
N THR A 482 -19.61 1.71 11.67
CA THR A 482 -18.87 0.59 11.07
C THR A 482 -18.01 -0.11 12.10
N LEU A 483 -17.41 0.58 13.07
CA LEU A 483 -16.70 -0.04 14.19
C LEU A 483 -17.63 -0.89 15.05
N LEU A 484 -18.84 -0.40 15.34
CA LEU A 484 -19.84 -1.15 16.11
C LEU A 484 -20.32 -2.39 15.35
N LEU A 485 -20.55 -2.27 14.03
CA LEU A 485 -20.90 -3.38 13.16
C LEU A 485 -19.75 -4.38 12.97
N LEU A 486 -18.50 -3.91 12.90
CA LEU A 486 -17.30 -4.76 12.83
C LEU A 486 -17.13 -5.55 14.12
N CYS A 487 -17.26 -4.91 15.29
CA CYS A 487 -17.26 -5.60 16.58
C CYS A 487 -18.40 -6.63 16.65
N GLY A 488 -19.61 -6.27 16.23
CA GLY A 488 -20.74 -7.19 16.14
C GLY A 488 -20.47 -8.36 15.17
N GLY A 489 -19.86 -8.08 14.02
CA GLY A 489 -19.50 -9.06 12.99
C GLY A 489 -18.36 -9.99 13.42
N ILE A 490 -17.37 -9.50 14.18
CA ILE A 490 -16.32 -10.32 14.79
C ILE A 490 -16.91 -11.22 15.87
N ILE A 491 -17.80 -10.70 16.73
CA ILE A 491 -18.49 -11.47 17.76
C ILE A 491 -19.38 -12.54 17.11
N TYR A 492 -20.13 -12.18 16.07
CA TYR A 492 -20.99 -13.09 15.31
C TYR A 492 -20.18 -14.11 14.50
N GLY A 493 -19.07 -13.69 13.90
CA GLY A 493 -18.12 -14.55 13.20
C GLY A 493 -17.46 -15.55 14.15
N ALA A 494 -17.04 -15.11 15.34
CA ALA A 494 -16.54 -15.98 16.39
C ALA A 494 -17.63 -16.96 16.87
N TYR A 495 -18.87 -16.49 17.04
CA TYR A 495 -20.03 -17.33 17.36
C TYR A 495 -20.32 -18.39 16.27
N CYS A 496 -20.27 -18.01 14.99
CA CYS A 496 -20.42 -18.93 13.86
C CYS A 496 -19.25 -19.92 13.75
N LEU A 497 -18.02 -19.47 13.98
CA LEU A 497 -16.83 -20.33 14.02
C LEU A 497 -16.94 -21.38 15.12
N LEU A 498 -17.39 -20.98 16.32
CA LEU A 498 -17.66 -21.89 17.45
C LEU A 498 -18.69 -22.97 17.12
N LYS A 499 -19.60 -22.73 16.16
CA LYS A 499 -20.63 -23.67 15.72
C LYS A 499 -20.11 -24.73 14.72
N THR A 500 -18.94 -24.52 14.11
CA THR A 500 -18.39 -25.44 13.10
C THR A 500 -17.60 -26.60 13.72
N GLN A 501 -17.77 -27.82 13.19
CA GLN A 501 -17.03 -29.04 13.55
C GLN A 501 -15.49 -28.92 13.38
N ILE A 502 -15.05 -27.91 12.65
CA ILE A 502 -13.64 -27.58 12.38
C ILE A 502 -13.00 -26.95 13.62
N PHE A 503 -13.73 -26.16 14.40
CA PHE A 503 -13.22 -25.50 15.60
C PHE A 503 -12.84 -26.50 16.70
N GLY A 504 -13.66 -27.54 16.92
CA GLY A 504 -13.32 -28.59 17.88
C GLY A 504 -11.99 -29.28 17.54
N LYS A 505 -11.73 -29.52 16.25
CA LYS A 505 -10.47 -30.14 15.79
C LYS A 505 -9.28 -29.18 15.92
N LEU A 506 -9.48 -27.90 15.57
CA LEU A 506 -8.43 -26.87 15.60
C LEU A 506 -8.06 -26.43 17.03
N PHE A 507 -9.04 -26.40 17.94
CA PHE A 507 -8.87 -26.13 19.35
C PHE A 507 -8.10 -27.27 20.05
N ILE A 508 -8.43 -28.53 19.74
CA ILE A 508 -7.71 -29.70 20.26
C ILE A 508 -6.26 -29.71 19.75
N THR A 509 -6.01 -29.38 18.48
CA THR A 509 -4.63 -29.25 17.96
C THR A 509 -3.86 -28.11 18.61
N LEU A 510 -4.51 -26.98 18.93
CA LEU A 510 -3.88 -25.85 19.61
C LEU A 510 -3.51 -26.19 21.07
N ILE A 511 -4.39 -26.91 21.79
CA ILE A 511 -4.11 -27.42 23.13
C ILE A 511 -2.91 -28.37 23.10
N PHE A 512 -2.91 -29.36 22.21
CA PHE A 512 -1.80 -30.31 22.11
C PHE A 512 -0.49 -29.67 21.64
N ALA A 513 -0.54 -28.64 20.79
CA ALA A 513 0.64 -27.88 20.37
C ALA A 513 1.16 -26.91 21.46
N SER A 514 0.29 -26.42 22.34
CA SER A 514 0.68 -25.52 23.44
C SER A 514 1.53 -26.22 24.52
N VAL A 515 1.33 -27.53 24.72
CA VAL A 515 2.04 -28.32 25.75
C VAL A 515 3.56 -28.42 25.47
N PRO A 516 4.03 -28.77 24.25
CA PRO A 516 5.45 -28.69 23.89
C PRO A 516 6.04 -27.27 24.01
N LEU A 517 5.23 -26.24 23.71
CA LEU A 517 5.66 -24.83 23.66
C LEU A 517 5.83 -24.24 25.07
N LEU A 518 4.94 -24.59 26.01
CA LEU A 518 5.10 -24.29 27.44
C LEU A 518 6.28 -25.06 28.04
N MET A 519 6.46 -26.33 27.63
CA MET A 519 7.59 -27.16 28.06
C MET A 519 8.94 -26.62 27.57
N THR A 520 9.06 -26.04 26.37
CA THR A 520 10.33 -25.42 25.93
C THR A 520 10.66 -24.14 26.70
N GLN A 521 9.64 -23.39 27.15
CA GLN A 521 9.80 -22.18 27.97
C GLN A 521 10.03 -22.43 29.47
N THR A 522 10.08 -23.68 29.94
CA THR A 522 10.30 -23.97 31.39
C THR A 522 11.63 -23.46 31.94
N LYS A 523 12.64 -23.22 31.10
CA LYS A 523 13.90 -22.56 31.52
C LYS A 523 13.67 -21.11 31.99
N LEU A 524 12.67 -20.43 31.45
CA LEU A 524 12.29 -19.06 31.79
C LEU A 524 11.37 -19.03 33.03
N LEU A 525 10.49 -20.02 33.18
CA LEU A 525 9.47 -20.09 34.24
C LEU A 525 9.95 -20.70 35.56
N ILE A 526 10.90 -21.66 35.56
CA ILE A 526 11.26 -22.45 36.76
C ILE A 526 12.75 -22.31 37.15
N GLY A 527 13.55 -21.57 36.39
CA GLY A 527 14.96 -21.35 36.69
C GLY A 527 15.86 -22.58 36.45
N LYS A 528 17.18 -22.37 36.50
CA LYS A 528 18.23 -23.26 35.95
C LYS A 528 18.43 -24.63 36.62
N LYS A 529 17.63 -25.05 37.61
CA LYS A 529 17.77 -26.35 38.27
C LYS A 529 16.65 -27.31 37.85
N LEU A 530 16.81 -27.94 36.69
CA LEU A 530 16.05 -29.14 36.35
C LEU A 530 17.02 -30.31 36.23
N ASP A 531 16.80 -31.33 37.06
CA ASP A 531 17.68 -32.48 37.29
C ASP A 531 17.96 -33.27 35.99
N SER A 532 19.21 -33.75 35.79
CA SER A 532 19.63 -34.37 34.52
C SER A 532 18.84 -35.63 34.15
N LYS A 533 18.18 -36.27 35.14
CA LYS A 533 17.30 -37.43 34.96
C LYS A 533 15.93 -37.11 34.37
N ILE A 534 15.45 -35.85 34.43
CA ILE A 534 14.10 -35.45 33.98
C ILE A 534 14.09 -34.98 32.51
N GLN A 535 15.26 -34.64 31.96
CA GLN A 535 15.45 -34.26 30.55
C GLN A 535 14.94 -35.30 29.52
N PRO A 536 15.28 -36.60 29.59
CA PRO A 536 14.81 -37.56 28.60
C PRO A 536 13.29 -37.77 28.64
N VAL A 537 12.68 -37.70 29.83
CA VAL A 537 11.22 -37.81 30.02
C VAL A 537 10.51 -36.61 29.39
N LYS A 538 11.06 -35.40 29.56
CA LYS A 538 10.55 -34.17 28.94
C LYS A 538 10.58 -34.25 27.41
N VAL A 539 11.69 -34.72 26.83
CA VAL A 539 11.83 -34.91 25.38
C VAL A 539 10.82 -35.94 24.87
N ALA A 540 10.63 -37.06 25.59
CA ALA A 540 9.63 -38.07 25.23
C ALA A 540 8.20 -37.49 25.23
N ILE A 541 7.82 -36.71 26.24
CA ILE A 541 6.50 -36.05 26.31
C ILE A 541 6.34 -35.05 25.16
N MET A 542 7.36 -34.25 24.84
CA MET A 542 7.32 -33.31 23.71
C MET A 542 7.12 -34.03 22.37
N VAL A 543 7.82 -35.15 22.16
CA VAL A 543 7.68 -35.95 20.93
C VAL A 543 6.29 -36.58 20.86
N VAL A 544 5.78 -37.15 21.96
CA VAL A 544 4.44 -37.78 22.00
C VAL A 544 3.34 -36.77 21.72
N PHE A 545 3.33 -35.61 22.39
CA PHE A 545 2.33 -34.57 22.15
C PHE A 545 2.51 -33.87 20.80
N GLY A 546 3.74 -33.76 20.29
CA GLY A 546 4.01 -33.30 18.93
C GLY A 546 3.43 -34.23 17.87
N VAL A 547 3.61 -35.54 18.02
CA VAL A 547 3.01 -36.55 17.12
C VAL A 547 1.49 -36.58 17.24
N LEU A 548 0.94 -36.45 18.46
CA LEU A 548 -0.51 -36.36 18.69
C LEU A 548 -1.13 -35.08 18.12
N ALA A 549 -0.38 -33.98 18.02
CA ALA A 549 -0.85 -32.75 17.35
C ALA A 549 -0.88 -32.90 15.81
N ILE A 550 -0.04 -33.78 15.25
CA ILE A 550 -0.01 -34.09 13.81
C ILE A 550 -1.12 -35.07 13.43
N PHE A 551 -1.54 -35.94 14.35
CA PHE A 551 -2.54 -36.99 14.09
C PHE A 551 -3.89 -36.45 13.54
N PRO A 552 -4.49 -35.36 14.06
CA PRO A 552 -5.70 -34.77 13.50
C PRO A 552 -5.50 -34.15 12.10
N LEU A 553 -4.28 -33.68 11.77
CA LEU A 553 -3.95 -33.14 10.45
C LEU A 553 -3.89 -34.24 9.39
N ILE A 554 -3.49 -35.46 9.76
CA ILE A 554 -3.44 -36.63 8.86
C ILE A 554 -4.85 -37.11 8.45
N PHE A 555 -5.86 -36.91 9.31
CA PHE A 555 -7.25 -37.27 9.00
C PHE A 555 -8.03 -36.21 8.22
N ILE A 556 -7.41 -35.06 7.92
CA ILE A 556 -7.89 -34.16 6.87
C ILE A 556 -7.41 -34.75 5.54
N ARG A 557 -8.10 -35.79 5.06
CA ARG A 557 -7.90 -36.26 3.69
C ARG A 557 -8.42 -35.19 2.74
N LEU A 558 -7.52 -34.37 2.24
CA LEU A 558 -7.70 -33.75 0.93
C LEU A 558 -7.70 -34.86 -0.12
N PRO A 559 -8.67 -34.89 -1.05
CA PRO A 559 -8.59 -35.77 -2.20
C PRO A 559 -7.34 -35.38 -2.99
N SER A 560 -6.33 -36.24 -2.97
CA SER A 560 -5.16 -36.13 -3.84
C SER A 560 -5.66 -36.24 -5.28
N ALA A 561 -5.61 -35.13 -6.01
CA ALA A 561 -5.77 -35.11 -7.46
C ALA A 561 -4.50 -35.67 -8.09
N ASN A 562 -4.34 -36.99 -8.01
CA ASN A 562 -3.47 -37.68 -8.95
C ASN A 562 -4.19 -37.61 -10.30
N ASN A 563 -3.71 -36.76 -11.21
CA ASN A 563 -4.18 -36.74 -12.59
C ASN A 563 -4.00 -38.16 -13.15
N PRO A 564 -5.08 -38.93 -13.35
CA PRO A 564 -4.94 -40.26 -13.90
C PRO A 564 -4.33 -40.14 -15.30
N LYS A 565 -3.40 -41.03 -15.64
CA LYS A 565 -2.88 -41.14 -17.01
C LYS A 565 -4.06 -41.23 -17.98
N PRO A 566 -4.04 -40.53 -19.14
CA PRO A 566 -5.12 -40.60 -20.10
C PRO A 566 -5.27 -42.07 -20.54
N PHE A 567 -6.39 -42.67 -20.15
CA PHE A 567 -6.79 -44.00 -20.54
C PHE A 567 -8.02 -43.82 -21.41
N ASP A 568 -7.85 -43.86 -22.73
CA ASP A 568 -8.95 -43.75 -23.68
C ASP A 568 -9.67 -45.09 -23.79
N LEU A 569 -10.73 -45.24 -23.00
CA LEU A 569 -11.66 -46.37 -23.11
C LEU A 569 -12.65 -46.12 -24.24
N THR A 570 -12.57 -46.88 -25.32
CA THR A 570 -13.54 -46.77 -26.42
C THR A 570 -14.90 -47.35 -26.03
N PHE A 571 -15.98 -46.89 -26.66
CA PHE A 571 -17.33 -47.37 -26.34
C PHE A 571 -17.51 -48.89 -26.56
N PRO A 572 -16.97 -49.51 -27.62
CA PRO A 572 -17.03 -50.97 -27.80
C PRO A 572 -16.33 -51.75 -26.68
N GLU A 573 -15.16 -51.28 -26.22
CA GLU A 573 -14.44 -51.90 -25.09
C GLU A 573 -15.22 -51.75 -23.78
N TYR A 574 -15.88 -50.61 -23.57
CA TYR A 574 -16.80 -50.41 -22.47
C TYR A 574 -17.97 -51.43 -22.53
N LEU A 575 -18.55 -51.66 -23.71
CA LEU A 575 -19.64 -52.62 -23.88
C LEU A 575 -19.17 -54.07 -23.66
N GLU A 576 -17.94 -54.43 -24.01
CA GLU A 576 -17.40 -55.76 -23.73
C GLU A 576 -17.21 -55.98 -22.21
N PHE A 577 -16.66 -54.98 -21.53
CA PHE A 577 -16.39 -55.04 -20.09
C PHE A 577 -17.67 -54.97 -19.25
N CYS A 578 -18.64 -54.14 -19.68
CA CYS A 578 -19.87 -53.82 -18.94
C CYS A 578 -21.15 -54.43 -19.51
N GLY A 579 -21.09 -55.11 -20.66
CA GLY A 579 -22.25 -55.59 -21.39
C GLY A 579 -22.92 -56.81 -20.75
N ASN A 580 -24.24 -56.68 -20.62
CA ASN A 580 -25.26 -57.56 -20.02
C ASN A 580 -25.66 -57.22 -18.58
N ASN A 581 -26.98 -57.34 -18.31
CA ASN A 581 -27.65 -56.98 -17.06
C ASN A 581 -27.27 -57.86 -15.84
N GLU A 582 -26.17 -58.60 -15.89
CA GLU A 582 -25.68 -59.39 -14.76
C GLU A 582 -25.11 -58.51 -13.65
N LEU A 583 -25.52 -58.77 -12.41
CA LEU A 583 -25.07 -58.04 -11.22
C LEU A 583 -23.54 -58.08 -11.05
N SER A 584 -22.92 -59.21 -11.40
CA SER A 584 -21.47 -59.43 -11.30
C SER A 584 -20.66 -58.49 -12.21
N LYS A 585 -21.15 -58.21 -13.42
CA LYS A 585 -20.53 -57.25 -14.35
C LYS A 585 -20.82 -55.81 -13.94
N ARG A 586 -22.03 -55.49 -13.47
CA ARG A 586 -22.38 -54.16 -12.93
C ARG A 586 -21.48 -53.74 -11.78
N LEU A 587 -21.16 -54.66 -10.87
CA LEU A 587 -20.24 -54.40 -9.76
C LEU A 587 -18.82 -54.08 -10.25
N LYS A 588 -18.36 -54.74 -11.32
CA LYS A 588 -17.04 -54.46 -11.93
C LYS A 588 -17.01 -53.10 -12.64
N CYS A 589 -18.11 -52.69 -13.26
CA CYS A 589 -18.23 -51.40 -13.94
C CYS A 589 -18.18 -50.19 -13.00
N LEU A 590 -18.52 -50.38 -11.72
CA LEU A 590 -18.37 -49.32 -10.72
C LEU A 590 -16.91 -48.87 -10.55
N HIS A 591 -15.93 -49.72 -10.87
CA HIS A 591 -14.51 -49.33 -10.86
C HIS A 591 -14.14 -48.31 -11.95
N LEU A 592 -14.99 -48.13 -12.97
CA LEU A 592 -14.79 -47.14 -14.03
C LEU A 592 -15.41 -45.78 -13.68
N GLN A 593 -16.09 -45.67 -12.54
CA GLN A 593 -16.67 -44.40 -12.07
C GLN A 593 -15.55 -43.36 -11.85
N GLY A 594 -15.75 -42.15 -12.40
CA GLY A 594 -14.79 -41.06 -12.33
C GLY A 594 -13.78 -41.02 -13.48
N LEU A 595 -13.76 -42.03 -14.38
CA LEU A 595 -12.91 -41.99 -15.57
C LEU A 595 -13.50 -41.05 -16.64
N LYS A 596 -12.60 -40.37 -17.34
CA LYS A 596 -12.91 -39.52 -18.50
C LYS A 596 -12.89 -40.39 -19.76
N VAL A 597 -13.95 -40.31 -20.56
CA VAL A 597 -14.11 -41.06 -21.81
C VAL A 597 -14.52 -40.12 -22.93
N THR A 598 -14.09 -40.42 -24.15
CA THR A 598 -14.47 -39.69 -25.37
C THR A 598 -15.18 -40.64 -26.33
N TRP A 599 -16.46 -40.40 -26.60
CA TRP A 599 -17.31 -41.28 -27.39
C TRP A 599 -18.09 -40.52 -28.45
N ASN A 600 -18.51 -41.26 -29.49
CA ASN A 600 -19.27 -40.75 -30.62
C ASN A 600 -20.69 -41.33 -30.62
N GLY A 601 -21.69 -40.50 -30.90
CA GLY A 601 -23.07 -40.94 -31.03
C GLY A 601 -23.97 -39.93 -31.72
N ALA A 602 -25.24 -40.29 -31.89
CA ALA A 602 -26.28 -39.44 -32.46
C ALA A 602 -27.07 -38.76 -31.33
N TYR A 603 -27.12 -37.43 -31.37
CA TYR A 603 -27.93 -36.63 -30.45
C TYR A 603 -29.43 -36.93 -30.65
N THR A 604 -30.17 -37.13 -29.56
CA THR A 604 -31.61 -37.41 -29.61
C THR A 604 -32.42 -36.24 -29.06
N GLU A 605 -32.35 -36.02 -27.74
CA GLU A 605 -33.09 -34.96 -27.05
C GLU A 605 -32.29 -34.37 -25.89
N THR A 606 -32.69 -33.15 -25.48
CA THR A 606 -32.21 -32.50 -24.26
C THR A 606 -33.42 -32.15 -23.39
N SER A 607 -33.34 -32.49 -22.10
CA SER A 607 -34.33 -32.13 -21.10
C SER A 607 -33.70 -31.32 -19.97
N ILE A 608 -34.49 -30.49 -19.28
CA ILE A 608 -34.03 -29.75 -18.11
C ILE A 608 -34.09 -30.68 -16.89
N LYS A 609 -32.94 -30.95 -16.27
CA LYS A 609 -32.81 -31.81 -15.09
C LYS A 609 -33.14 -31.06 -13.80
N SER A 610 -32.58 -29.87 -13.62
CA SER A 610 -32.91 -29.01 -12.50
C SER A 610 -32.66 -27.53 -12.83
N VAL A 611 -33.42 -26.66 -12.17
CA VAL A 611 -33.25 -25.22 -12.22
C VAL A 611 -32.91 -24.74 -10.82
N THR A 612 -31.76 -24.11 -10.65
CA THR A 612 -31.33 -23.55 -9.37
C THR A 612 -31.27 -22.04 -9.45
N ASN A 613 -31.98 -21.37 -8.56
CA ASN A 613 -31.90 -19.93 -8.36
C ASN A 613 -31.47 -19.67 -6.92
N ASN A 614 -30.27 -19.11 -6.74
CA ASN A 614 -29.70 -18.91 -5.40
C ASN A 614 -30.43 -17.82 -4.60
N ILE A 615 -31.20 -16.95 -5.26
CA ILE A 615 -31.86 -15.79 -4.65
C ILE A 615 -33.32 -16.10 -4.29
N GLU A 616 -34.01 -16.94 -5.07
CA GLU A 616 -35.43 -17.25 -4.87
C GLU A 616 -35.77 -17.80 -3.46
N PRO A 617 -35.00 -18.75 -2.88
CA PRO A 617 -35.27 -19.25 -1.52
C PRO A 617 -35.12 -18.18 -0.44
N LEU A 618 -34.22 -17.22 -0.66
CA LEU A 618 -33.95 -16.12 0.26
C LEU A 618 -35.07 -15.07 0.19
N LEU A 619 -35.62 -14.83 -1.00
CA LEU A 619 -36.80 -13.97 -1.19
C LEU A 619 -38.08 -14.59 -0.66
N GLY A 620 -38.19 -15.92 -0.70
CA GLY A 620 -39.29 -16.66 -0.06
C GLY A 620 -39.37 -16.47 1.46
N ALA A 621 -38.29 -16.03 2.11
CA ALA A 621 -38.27 -15.71 3.54
C ALA A 621 -38.77 -14.30 3.87
N PHE A 622 -38.92 -13.42 2.87
CA PHE A 622 -39.40 -12.04 3.06
C PHE A 622 -40.91 -11.91 2.83
N PRO A 623 -41.58 -10.93 3.49
CA PRO A 623 -42.96 -10.58 3.18
C PRO A 623 -43.16 -10.21 1.70
N ALA A 624 -44.31 -10.56 1.12
CA ALA A 624 -44.58 -10.43 -0.32
C ALA A 624 -44.34 -9.01 -0.89
N PHE A 625 -44.65 -7.96 -0.13
CA PHE A 625 -44.46 -6.57 -0.56
C PHE A 625 -42.98 -6.17 -0.71
N MET A 626 -42.08 -6.73 0.10
CA MET A 626 -40.64 -6.53 -0.05
C MET A 626 -40.06 -7.46 -1.10
N ALA A 627 -40.51 -8.71 -1.11
CA ALA A 627 -40.01 -9.72 -2.03
C ALA A 627 -40.26 -9.32 -3.49
N ASN A 628 -41.43 -8.76 -3.82
CA ASN A 628 -41.75 -8.32 -5.18
C ASN A 628 -40.89 -7.15 -5.64
N GLU A 629 -40.64 -6.19 -4.76
CA GLU A 629 -39.81 -5.01 -5.07
C GLU A 629 -38.35 -5.41 -5.30
N ILE A 630 -37.84 -6.32 -4.45
CA ILE A 630 -36.50 -6.87 -4.61
C ILE A 630 -36.41 -7.76 -5.86
N ARG A 631 -37.46 -8.54 -6.19
CA ARG A 631 -37.55 -9.30 -7.45
C ARG A 631 -37.45 -8.37 -8.66
N CYS A 632 -38.09 -7.20 -8.63
CA CYS A 632 -37.99 -6.22 -9.71
C CYS A 632 -36.65 -5.49 -9.76
N LEU A 633 -35.98 -5.34 -8.62
CA LEU A 633 -34.68 -4.65 -8.53
C LEU A 633 -33.53 -5.49 -9.08
N TYR A 634 -33.58 -6.81 -8.88
CA TYR A 634 -32.55 -7.76 -9.35
C TYR A 634 -32.96 -8.59 -10.58
N GLY A 635 -34.26 -8.66 -10.87
CA GLY A 635 -34.81 -9.41 -12.00
C GLY A 635 -35.08 -8.56 -13.23
N GLN A 636 -35.85 -9.12 -14.15
CA GLN A 636 -36.32 -8.45 -15.36
C GLN A 636 -37.84 -8.31 -15.34
N LYS A 637 -38.34 -7.22 -15.93
CA LYS A 637 -39.78 -7.01 -16.13
C LYS A 637 -40.27 -7.83 -17.32
N PHE A 638 -41.48 -8.38 -17.22
CA PHE A 638 -42.13 -9.01 -18.38
C PHE A 638 -42.42 -8.01 -19.51
N GLY A 639 -42.49 -6.69 -19.23
CA GLY A 639 -42.75 -5.64 -20.21
C GLY A 639 -44.21 -5.63 -20.70
N ASN A 640 -44.51 -4.88 -21.77
CA ASN A 640 -45.88 -4.83 -22.31
C ASN A 640 -46.26 -6.16 -22.96
N CYS A 641 -47.41 -6.73 -22.60
CA CYS A 641 -47.86 -8.03 -23.12
C CYS A 641 -48.40 -7.97 -24.56
N ASN A 642 -48.68 -6.77 -25.09
CA ASN A 642 -49.19 -6.55 -26.45
C ASN A 642 -48.08 -6.24 -27.48
N ASP A 643 -46.82 -6.51 -27.13
CA ASP A 643 -45.69 -6.20 -28.00
C ASP A 643 -45.64 -7.12 -29.23
N THR A 644 -45.48 -6.54 -30.43
CA THR A 644 -45.48 -7.27 -31.71
C THR A 644 -44.24 -8.15 -31.91
N GLU A 645 -43.16 -7.88 -31.19
CA GLU A 645 -41.91 -8.65 -31.27
C GLU A 645 -41.96 -9.99 -30.52
N LYS A 646 -42.87 -10.15 -29.55
CA LYS A 646 -42.99 -11.38 -28.74
C LYS A 646 -43.74 -12.48 -29.48
N THR A 647 -43.33 -13.74 -29.28
CA THR A 647 -44.06 -14.92 -29.77
C THR A 647 -45.42 -15.06 -29.09
N GLU A 648 -46.38 -15.75 -29.75
CA GLU A 648 -47.74 -15.93 -29.22
C GLU A 648 -47.75 -16.60 -27.83
N SER A 649 -46.81 -17.51 -27.59
CA SER A 649 -46.57 -18.16 -26.29
C SER A 649 -46.09 -17.18 -25.21
N GLU A 650 -45.18 -16.27 -25.55
CA GLU A 650 -44.65 -15.26 -24.63
C GLU A 650 -45.70 -14.21 -24.26
N ARG A 651 -46.56 -13.82 -25.23
CA ARG A 651 -47.68 -12.93 -24.95
C ARG A 651 -48.70 -13.56 -24.00
N LYS A 652 -49.02 -14.84 -24.23
CA LYS A 652 -49.91 -15.60 -23.32
C LYS A 652 -49.30 -15.72 -21.92
N LEU A 653 -48.02 -16.08 -21.81
CA LEU A 653 -47.33 -16.15 -20.52
C LEU A 653 -47.30 -14.79 -19.80
N CYS A 654 -47.00 -13.71 -20.51
CA CYS A 654 -47.03 -12.35 -19.97
C CYS A 654 -48.42 -11.99 -19.43
N SER A 655 -49.48 -12.23 -20.21
CA SER A 655 -50.86 -11.95 -19.78
C SER A 655 -51.29 -12.77 -18.55
N MET A 656 -50.80 -14.01 -18.42
CA MET A 656 -51.07 -14.85 -17.26
C MET A 656 -50.33 -14.37 -16.01
N MET A 657 -49.08 -13.94 -16.14
CA MET A 657 -48.28 -13.45 -15.00
C MET A 657 -48.74 -12.07 -14.52
N ASP A 658 -49.16 -11.21 -15.44
CA ASP A 658 -49.75 -9.90 -15.15
C ASP A 658 -51.07 -10.04 -14.38
N ALA A 659 -51.93 -10.99 -14.76
CA ALA A 659 -53.17 -11.29 -14.05
C ALA A 659 -52.95 -11.77 -12.59
N VAL A 660 -51.78 -12.34 -12.29
CA VAL A 660 -51.39 -12.80 -10.94
C VAL A 660 -50.67 -11.68 -10.15
N GLY A 661 -50.38 -10.53 -10.78
CA GLY A 661 -49.68 -9.41 -10.15
C GLY A 661 -48.16 -9.61 -10.05
N HIS A 662 -47.58 -10.47 -10.90
CA HIS A 662 -46.13 -10.67 -10.99
C HIS A 662 -45.56 -9.89 -12.17
N GLU A 663 -45.10 -8.67 -11.91
CA GLU A 663 -44.53 -7.79 -12.95
C GLU A 663 -43.09 -8.18 -13.38
N CYS A 664 -42.35 -8.88 -12.52
CA CYS A 664 -40.93 -9.17 -12.68
C CYS A 664 -40.58 -10.64 -12.40
N HIS A 665 -39.57 -11.16 -13.10
CA HIS A 665 -39.03 -12.50 -12.91
C HIS A 665 -37.51 -12.51 -12.72
N LEU A 666 -37.00 -13.54 -12.03
CA LEU A 666 -35.56 -13.72 -11.79
C LEU A 666 -34.88 -14.74 -12.70
N ARG A 667 -35.55 -15.17 -13.79
CA ARG A 667 -35.04 -16.19 -14.73
C ARG A 667 -33.66 -15.91 -15.33
N ASN A 668 -33.22 -14.66 -15.39
CA ASN A 668 -31.87 -14.30 -15.85
C ASN A 668 -30.76 -14.74 -14.86
N LEU A 669 -31.14 -15.11 -13.64
CA LEU A 669 -30.23 -15.61 -12.60
C LEU A 669 -30.37 -17.12 -12.38
N ASP A 670 -31.19 -17.79 -13.20
CA ASP A 670 -31.37 -19.23 -13.14
C ASP A 670 -30.17 -19.94 -13.75
N THR A 671 -29.59 -20.86 -12.99
CA THR A 671 -28.62 -21.80 -13.51
C THR A 671 -29.32 -23.12 -13.83
N TYR A 672 -29.23 -23.53 -15.09
CA TYR A 672 -29.85 -24.74 -15.60
C TYR A 672 -28.86 -25.90 -15.60
N THR A 673 -29.32 -27.08 -15.23
CA THR A 673 -28.65 -28.34 -15.55
C THR A 673 -29.49 -29.13 -16.54
N PHE A 674 -28.85 -29.65 -17.57
CA PHE A 674 -29.49 -30.36 -18.66
C PHE A 674 -29.17 -31.85 -18.57
N GLU A 675 -30.13 -32.69 -18.93
CA GLU A 675 -29.95 -34.11 -19.19
C GLU A 675 -30.08 -34.32 -20.70
N VAL A 676 -28.95 -34.64 -21.35
CA VAL A 676 -28.85 -34.82 -22.79
C VAL A 676 -28.77 -36.31 -23.10
N THR A 677 -29.61 -36.80 -24.01
CA THR A 677 -29.63 -38.21 -24.41
C THR A 677 -28.92 -38.40 -25.74
N VAL A 678 -27.95 -39.31 -25.79
CA VAL A 678 -27.19 -39.64 -27.00
C VAL A 678 -27.34 -41.14 -27.31
N ALA A 679 -27.77 -41.45 -28.53
CA ALA A 679 -27.87 -42.81 -29.05
C ALA A 679 -26.50 -43.26 -29.60
N MET A 680 -26.04 -44.43 -29.17
CA MET A 680 -24.72 -44.95 -29.56
C MET A 680 -24.82 -45.83 -30.81
N ASP A 681 -23.80 -45.79 -31.68
CA ASP A 681 -23.78 -46.51 -32.96
C ASP A 681 -23.76 -48.05 -32.82
N ALA A 682 -23.33 -48.58 -31.67
CA ALA A 682 -23.02 -50.00 -31.48
C ALA A 682 -23.96 -50.76 -30.50
N GLY A 683 -25.21 -50.33 -30.34
CA GLY A 683 -26.22 -51.09 -29.59
C GLY A 683 -27.42 -50.26 -29.14
N TYR A 684 -28.50 -50.93 -28.69
CA TYR A 684 -29.69 -50.32 -28.07
C TYR A 684 -29.38 -49.71 -26.68
N VAL A 685 -28.35 -48.87 -26.59
CA VAL A 685 -27.86 -48.21 -25.36
C VAL A 685 -27.92 -46.70 -25.58
N TRP A 686 -28.61 -45.99 -24.68
CA TRP A 686 -28.83 -44.55 -24.76
C TRP A 686 -28.09 -43.89 -23.60
N VAL A 687 -27.03 -43.14 -23.88
CA VAL A 687 -26.21 -42.53 -22.84
C VAL A 687 -26.86 -41.22 -22.39
N LYS A 688 -26.99 -41.04 -21.07
CA LYS A 688 -27.49 -39.80 -20.46
C LYS A 688 -26.32 -38.94 -20.01
N LEU A 689 -26.24 -37.71 -20.50
CA LEU A 689 -25.17 -36.75 -20.22
C LEU A 689 -25.72 -35.59 -19.38
N ASP A 690 -25.23 -35.45 -18.16
CA ASP A 690 -25.49 -34.31 -17.29
C ASP A 690 -24.61 -33.14 -17.74
N ALA A 691 -25.22 -32.11 -18.31
CA ALA A 691 -24.55 -30.89 -18.77
C ALA A 691 -24.89 -29.68 -17.88
N GLY A 692 -23.89 -28.85 -17.61
CA GLY A 692 -24.06 -27.60 -16.86
C GLY A 692 -24.63 -26.46 -17.72
N HIS A 693 -24.90 -25.32 -17.07
CA HIS A 693 -25.47 -24.13 -17.72
C HIS A 693 -24.63 -23.60 -18.88
N SER A 694 -23.31 -23.76 -18.85
CA SER A 694 -22.37 -23.34 -19.90
C SER A 694 -22.68 -23.94 -21.27
N PHE A 695 -23.36 -25.08 -21.32
CA PHE A 695 -23.71 -25.77 -22.56
C PHE A 695 -25.05 -25.29 -23.16
N LEU A 696 -25.78 -24.36 -22.54
CA LEU A 696 -27.12 -23.93 -22.98
C LEU A 696 -27.13 -23.55 -24.47
N ASN A 697 -26.27 -22.63 -24.90
CA ASN A 697 -26.25 -22.15 -26.28
C ASN A 697 -25.89 -23.27 -27.29
N THR A 698 -24.94 -24.14 -26.92
CA THR A 698 -24.54 -25.27 -27.75
C THR A 698 -25.67 -26.31 -27.86
N LEU A 699 -26.35 -26.63 -26.76
CA LEU A 699 -27.46 -27.59 -26.74
C LEU A 699 -28.70 -27.05 -27.47
N THR A 700 -28.98 -25.74 -27.39
CA THR A 700 -30.06 -25.12 -28.17
C THR A 700 -29.81 -25.13 -29.68
N ALA A 701 -28.54 -25.24 -30.10
CA ALA A 701 -28.17 -25.25 -31.51
C ALA A 701 -28.18 -26.66 -32.13
N LEU A 702 -28.13 -27.72 -31.32
CA LEU A 702 -28.15 -29.12 -31.76
C LEU A 702 -29.55 -29.55 -32.22
N ARG A 703 -29.60 -30.41 -33.24
CA ARG A 703 -30.83 -30.99 -33.78
C ARG A 703 -30.83 -32.51 -33.62
N GLU A 704 -32.02 -33.09 -33.48
CA GLU A 704 -32.19 -34.55 -33.43
C GLU A 704 -31.53 -35.21 -34.67
N GLY A 705 -30.68 -36.21 -34.41
CA GLY A 705 -29.89 -36.90 -35.44
C GLY A 705 -28.50 -36.31 -35.74
N ASP A 706 -28.12 -35.17 -35.14
CA ASP A 706 -26.77 -34.62 -35.26
C ASP A 706 -25.73 -35.59 -34.67
N ARG A 707 -24.64 -35.87 -35.39
CA ARG A 707 -23.52 -36.65 -34.85
C ARG A 707 -22.65 -35.79 -33.96
N VAL A 708 -22.47 -36.24 -32.73
CA VAL A 708 -21.72 -35.55 -31.69
C VAL A 708 -20.60 -36.44 -31.18
N GLU A 709 -19.41 -35.86 -31.10
CA GLU A 709 -18.31 -36.38 -30.30
C GLU A 709 -18.38 -35.69 -28.93
N PHE A 710 -18.40 -36.46 -27.86
CA PHE A 710 -18.49 -35.90 -26.52
C PHE A 710 -17.46 -36.53 -25.60
N THR A 711 -16.95 -35.71 -24.70
CA THR A 711 -16.08 -36.13 -23.62
C THR A 711 -16.83 -35.98 -22.30
N GLY A 712 -16.94 -37.07 -21.55
CA GLY A 712 -17.68 -37.10 -20.30
C GLY A 712 -16.98 -37.90 -19.21
N THR A 713 -17.36 -37.65 -17.95
CA THR A 713 -16.90 -38.43 -16.80
C THR A 713 -17.99 -39.43 -16.39
N LEU A 714 -17.65 -40.71 -16.21
CA LEU A 714 -18.60 -41.75 -15.81
C LEU A 714 -19.08 -41.54 -14.35
N VAL A 715 -20.40 -41.48 -14.12
CA VAL A 715 -20.95 -41.15 -12.78
C VAL A 715 -21.80 -42.27 -12.19
N LYS A 716 -22.91 -42.64 -12.84
CA LYS A 716 -23.95 -43.52 -12.26
C LYS A 716 -24.54 -44.45 -13.32
N ASP A 717 -25.21 -45.50 -12.87
CA ASP A 717 -25.91 -46.49 -13.71
C ASP A 717 -25.03 -47.17 -14.78
N LEU A 718 -23.75 -47.35 -14.45
CA LEU A 718 -22.76 -48.02 -15.29
C LEU A 718 -23.12 -49.50 -15.50
N GLY A 719 -23.01 -50.00 -16.74
CA GLY A 719 -23.46 -51.35 -17.12
C GLY A 719 -24.98 -51.53 -17.25
N THR A 720 -25.74 -50.44 -17.31
CA THR A 720 -27.15 -50.46 -17.73
C THR A 720 -27.30 -50.03 -19.19
N LYS A 721 -28.51 -50.14 -19.75
CA LYS A 721 -28.83 -49.59 -21.08
C LYS A 721 -28.81 -48.05 -21.11
N GLN A 722 -28.73 -47.38 -19.96
CA GLN A 722 -28.71 -45.92 -19.84
C GLN A 722 -27.68 -45.43 -18.82
N PRO A 723 -26.36 -45.51 -19.12
CA PRO A 723 -25.34 -44.99 -18.22
C PRO A 723 -25.39 -43.47 -18.14
N GLN A 724 -25.16 -42.93 -16.94
CA GLN A 724 -25.11 -41.48 -16.66
C GLN A 724 -23.67 -40.99 -16.58
N LEU A 725 -23.36 -39.99 -17.42
CA LEU A 725 -22.06 -39.32 -17.46
C LEU A 725 -22.24 -37.82 -17.20
N THR A 726 -21.22 -37.15 -16.68
CA THR A 726 -21.17 -35.68 -16.64
C THR A 726 -20.42 -35.17 -17.86
N LEU A 727 -21.06 -34.30 -18.64
CA LEU A 727 -20.50 -33.73 -19.85
C LEU A 727 -19.36 -32.74 -19.53
N ARG A 728 -18.24 -32.87 -20.25
CA ARG A 728 -17.08 -31.96 -20.17
C ARG A 728 -16.88 -31.19 -21.47
N GLN A 729 -17.08 -31.85 -22.60
CA GLN A 729 -16.97 -31.27 -23.94
C GLN A 729 -17.95 -31.97 -24.87
N ILE A 730 -18.55 -31.24 -25.80
CA ILE A 730 -19.37 -31.78 -26.89
C ILE A 730 -19.08 -31.02 -28.17
N THR A 731 -18.87 -31.75 -29.27
CA THR A 731 -18.52 -31.21 -30.59
C THR A 731 -19.41 -31.88 -31.63
N CYS A 732 -20.04 -31.07 -32.49
CA CYS A 732 -20.82 -31.60 -33.61
C CYS A 732 -19.87 -31.89 -34.79
N THR A 733 -19.85 -33.12 -35.28
CA THR A 733 -18.96 -33.53 -36.38
C THR A 733 -19.62 -33.39 -37.75
N ASN A 734 -20.95 -33.35 -37.81
CA ASN A 734 -21.70 -33.24 -39.06
C ASN A 734 -21.88 -31.79 -39.54
N ARG A 735 -21.85 -30.80 -38.64
CA ARG A 735 -22.13 -29.38 -38.95
C ARG A 735 -21.26 -28.47 -38.08
N GLN A 736 -20.70 -27.42 -38.69
CA GLN A 736 -19.97 -26.39 -37.97
C GLN A 736 -20.92 -25.52 -37.15
N LEU A 737 -20.72 -25.48 -35.83
CA LEU A 737 -21.45 -24.62 -34.89
C LEU A 737 -20.50 -23.52 -34.39
N ASP A 738 -20.92 -22.26 -34.47
CA ASP A 738 -20.14 -21.09 -34.03
C ASP A 738 -19.95 -21.02 -32.50
N VAL A 739 -20.70 -21.83 -31.74
CA VAL A 739 -20.74 -21.80 -30.28
C VAL A 739 -20.36 -23.17 -29.72
N MET A 740 -19.06 -23.43 -29.64
CA MET A 740 -18.51 -24.65 -29.07
C MET A 740 -18.11 -24.39 -27.61
N ALA A 741 -18.89 -24.90 -26.66
CA ALA A 741 -18.56 -24.78 -25.23
C ALA A 741 -17.52 -25.85 -24.84
N ARG A 742 -16.29 -25.40 -24.55
CA ARG A 742 -15.22 -26.24 -23.99
C ARG A 742 -15.03 -25.88 -22.53
N MET A 743 -15.15 -26.85 -21.63
CA MET A 743 -14.56 -26.70 -20.29
C MET A 743 -13.07 -27.06 -20.39
N GLU A 744 -12.25 -26.12 -20.87
CA GLU A 744 -10.79 -26.28 -20.88
C GLU A 744 -10.23 -25.99 -19.48
N GLU A 745 -9.55 -26.97 -18.89
CA GLU A 745 -8.53 -26.69 -17.89
C GLU A 745 -7.33 -26.07 -18.64
N GLU A 746 -7.27 -24.74 -18.72
CA GLU A 746 -6.14 -24.01 -19.29
C GLU A 746 -4.83 -24.44 -18.61
N SER A 747 -3.78 -24.64 -19.40
CA SER A 747 -2.46 -24.97 -18.87
C SER A 747 -1.88 -23.78 -18.09
N VAL A 748 -1.12 -24.05 -17.03
CA VAL A 748 -0.53 -22.99 -16.18
C VAL A 748 0.40 -22.07 -16.99
N GLU A 749 1.07 -22.60 -18.02
CA GLU A 749 2.00 -21.85 -18.87
C GLU A 749 1.28 -20.81 -19.75
N GLU A 750 0.12 -21.16 -20.32
CA GLU A 750 -0.70 -20.24 -21.12
C GLU A 750 -1.32 -19.11 -20.28
N ILE A 751 -1.78 -19.44 -19.06
CA ILE A 751 -2.27 -18.44 -18.10
C ILE A 751 -1.16 -17.46 -17.75
N VAL A 752 0.04 -17.96 -17.44
CA VAL A 752 1.19 -17.10 -17.08
C VAL A 752 1.56 -16.18 -18.24
N MET A 753 1.60 -16.69 -19.48
CA MET A 753 1.97 -15.88 -20.64
C MET A 753 0.93 -14.79 -20.96
N ARG A 754 -0.38 -15.12 -20.86
CA ARG A 754 -1.47 -14.16 -21.05
C ARG A 754 -1.43 -13.04 -20.00
N GLU A 755 -1.35 -13.42 -18.72
CA GLU A 755 -1.33 -12.45 -17.61
C GLU A 755 -0.06 -11.60 -17.64
N LEU A 756 1.10 -12.16 -18.01
CA LEU A 756 2.34 -11.41 -18.17
C LEU A 756 2.26 -10.40 -19.32
N ASN A 757 1.72 -10.79 -20.47
CA ASN A 757 1.50 -9.87 -21.59
C ASN A 757 0.54 -8.74 -21.19
N SER A 758 -0.55 -9.05 -20.49
CA SER A 758 -1.46 -8.04 -19.94
C SER A 758 -0.77 -7.10 -18.95
N ALA A 759 0.09 -7.63 -18.08
CA ALA A 759 0.91 -6.84 -17.15
C ALA A 759 1.85 -5.88 -17.87
N ILE A 760 2.55 -6.35 -18.90
CA ILE A 760 3.46 -5.55 -19.72
C ILE A 760 2.69 -4.43 -20.43
N THR A 761 1.54 -4.75 -21.04
CA THR A 761 0.68 -3.79 -21.73
C THR A 761 0.21 -2.66 -20.83
N VAL A 762 -0.37 -2.99 -19.67
CA VAL A 762 -0.87 -1.98 -18.74
C VAL A 762 0.26 -1.16 -18.13
N THR A 763 1.38 -1.80 -17.76
CA THR A 763 2.53 -1.10 -17.16
C THR A 763 3.18 -0.16 -18.17
N PHE A 764 3.33 -0.58 -19.43
CA PHE A 764 3.86 0.29 -20.48
C PHE A 764 2.95 1.48 -20.72
N ASN A 765 1.64 1.24 -20.89
CA ASN A 765 0.67 2.30 -21.14
C ASN A 765 0.54 3.26 -19.97
N PHE A 766 0.72 2.81 -18.72
CA PHE A 766 0.77 3.68 -17.54
C PHE A 766 1.84 4.79 -17.65
N PHE A 767 3.01 4.47 -18.22
CA PHE A 767 4.13 5.42 -18.32
C PHE A 767 4.19 6.20 -19.63
N TRP A 768 3.60 5.69 -20.73
CA TRP A 768 3.81 6.25 -22.07
C TRP A 768 2.55 6.78 -22.76
N TYR A 769 1.35 6.42 -22.29
CA TYR A 769 0.09 6.96 -22.80
C TYR A 769 -0.09 8.42 -22.32
N PRO A 770 -0.59 9.36 -23.15
CA PRO A 770 -1.20 9.19 -24.47
C PRO A 770 -0.24 9.22 -25.66
N PHE A 771 1.08 9.42 -25.47
CA PHE A 771 2.01 9.58 -26.59
C PHE A 771 2.28 8.26 -27.33
N VAL A 772 2.55 7.18 -26.60
CA VAL A 772 2.75 5.83 -27.15
C VAL A 772 1.80 4.87 -26.45
N GLU A 773 1.07 4.10 -27.26
CA GLU A 773 0.23 3.01 -26.81
C GLU A 773 0.82 1.68 -27.31
N TYR A 774 1.03 0.75 -26.39
CA TYR A 774 1.32 -0.64 -26.71
C TYR A 774 0.02 -1.46 -26.60
N ALA A 775 -0.39 -2.06 -27.71
CA ALA A 775 -1.56 -2.91 -27.84
C ALA A 775 -1.19 -4.09 -28.74
N PRO A 776 -0.64 -5.19 -28.17
CA PRO A 776 -0.37 -6.40 -28.93
C PRO A 776 -1.67 -7.01 -29.47
N GLU A 777 -1.63 -7.54 -30.69
CA GLU A 777 -2.76 -8.22 -31.35
C GLU A 777 -3.09 -9.59 -30.75
#